data_AF-A0A2G5V974-F1
#
_entry.id   AF-A0A2G5V974-F1
#
_cell.length_a   1.000
_cell.length_b   1.000
_cell.length_c   1.000
_cell.angle_alpha   90.00
_cell.angle_beta   90.00
_cell.angle_gamma   90.00
#
_symmetry.space_group_name_H-M   'P 1'
#
loop_
_entity.id
_entity.type
_entity.pdbx_description
1 polymer ?
#
loop_
_entity_poly.entity_id
_entity_poly.type
_entity_poly.pdbx_seq_one_letter_code
_entity_poly.pdbx_strand_id
1 'polypeptide(L)'
;MLLTIPDPDRKLSYECLKCVLQRLEVNFRFRLVQSLPKISYAEKAVPLYISKLSFSDEGFQLDGTKYRFGVLRQARDGPTPETVKSDNRKGGRPRDFDRFGFVKRSFSELSPGDLLIQDYTVINPERLITFESAEAKLVRDRRMLSDLEREKLELENVQENTAEENVLINEKIRCSKMSLDVSEFMFQCFQCQRDNIPSPYDMYIQLTKTSSDGTVYIERVKYGKTLMEARKYLLCKLLGDRQLAIKIKSLSFWVNLGDGLVIGFPEGIKLDVQKLTTSGNVSEVLKRAETIMEHPNRPFVCLESDTFKSEDAQNPKVREAETLALLNIYFVDYVALCREVPNRKILIILGQLVRPDHFVWIIDDLIETKGTLGTCYEFAVLRKEMEAKKVLQRIRERFENAVVGPRYECNHDGQISVYSYPRESWGDMLKFVERKEPHNDYFQLKVSGQLINFRISGPIKIFLKVYFHANERESVIKSIHNYFLDFYGNSMEYQWMACDYQPSIPPLRHLTACFDKLIIGFDFADSEILENFFSSCPVWKHINMSFATITETLSPESKLYQAESVQIYQLIHTVPAALRYFQGKQAVIQCGVCGIPDLIEFVDRWKSGEAFHKLEYLQMEIRTNEIPQNHFLDAIGAKYIALNIKPPTHTLPKVHVEDDVLTMMAGDVKLNTDPITSYTYVVRETDNRVASVLIQERTFSFGVWDKTEDEFLSMLD
;
A
#
# COMPACT_ATOMS: atom_id res chain seq x y z
N MET A 1 19.84 47.66 14.50
CA MET A 1 19.48 47.74 13.07
C MET A 1 18.06 48.27 12.98
N LEU A 2 17.89 49.49 12.47
CA LEU A 2 16.57 50.05 12.18
C LEU A 2 15.99 49.28 10.99
N LEU A 3 14.89 48.55 11.23
CA LEU A 3 14.06 47.97 10.17
C LEU A 3 13.41 49.14 9.40
N THR A 4 14.04 49.55 8.30
CA THR A 4 13.43 50.45 7.33
C THR A 4 12.13 49.84 6.84
N ILE A 5 11.02 50.55 7.04
CA ILE A 5 9.71 50.22 6.47
C ILE A 5 9.91 50.07 4.95
N PRO A 6 9.60 48.91 4.35
CA PRO A 6 9.81 48.71 2.93
C PRO A 6 8.93 49.69 2.14
N ASP A 7 9.56 50.44 1.25
CA ASP A 7 8.88 51.31 0.29
C ASP A 7 7.89 50.46 -0.56
N PRO A 8 6.57 50.73 -0.46
CA PRO A 8 5.55 49.95 -1.18
C PRO A 8 5.65 50.09 -2.70
N ASP A 9 6.35 51.12 -3.22
CA ASP A 9 6.55 51.34 -4.65
C ASP A 9 7.82 50.66 -5.19
N ARG A 10 8.64 50.06 -4.31
CA ARG A 10 9.86 49.37 -4.72
C ARG A 10 9.54 48.03 -5.39
N LYS A 11 9.67 48.00 -6.71
CA LYS A 11 9.53 46.78 -7.52
C LYS A 11 10.57 45.73 -7.13
N LEU A 12 10.15 44.47 -7.12
CA LEU A 12 11.06 43.33 -6.99
C LEU A 12 12.08 43.34 -8.14
N SER A 13 13.34 43.04 -7.84
CA SER A 13 14.33 42.76 -8.87
C SER A 13 13.94 41.50 -9.64
N TYR A 14 14.44 41.37 -10.87
CA TYR A 14 14.13 40.21 -11.71
C TYR A 14 14.49 38.87 -11.05
N GLU A 15 15.64 38.80 -10.37
CA GLU A 15 16.05 37.59 -9.64
C GLU A 15 15.20 37.32 -8.39
N CYS A 16 14.85 38.35 -7.61
CA CYS A 16 13.93 38.16 -6.48
C CYS A 16 12.54 37.71 -6.95
N LEU A 17 12.05 38.26 -8.07
CA LEU A 17 10.78 37.84 -8.67
C LEU A 17 10.81 36.37 -9.09
N LYS A 18 11.90 35.90 -9.71
CA LYS A 18 12.08 34.47 -10.03
C LYS A 18 12.02 33.60 -8.78
N CYS A 19 12.73 33.96 -7.71
CA CYS A 19 12.72 33.20 -6.46
C CYS A 19 11.31 33.11 -5.86
N VAL A 20 10.54 34.20 -5.88
CA VAL A 20 9.15 34.22 -5.40
C VAL A 20 8.28 33.30 -6.28
N LEU A 21 8.35 33.45 -7.61
CA LEU A 21 7.55 32.67 -8.55
C LEU A 21 7.78 31.15 -8.43
N GLN A 22 9.01 30.72 -8.12
CA GLN A 22 9.33 29.31 -7.89
C GLN A 22 8.62 28.70 -6.67
N ARG A 23 8.25 29.51 -5.68
CA ARG A 23 7.60 29.07 -4.44
C ARG A 23 6.07 29.09 -4.53
N LEU A 24 5.51 29.65 -5.59
CA LEU A 24 4.07 29.77 -5.79
C LEU A 24 3.47 28.52 -6.43
N GLU A 25 2.26 28.17 -6.02
CA GLU A 25 1.46 27.10 -6.62
C GLU A 25 1.17 27.40 -8.10
N VAL A 26 1.13 26.34 -8.93
CA VAL A 26 1.11 26.45 -10.39
C VAL A 26 -0.12 27.18 -10.94
N ASN A 27 -1.32 26.87 -10.46
CA ASN A 27 -2.54 27.55 -10.90
C ASN A 27 -2.57 29.01 -10.43
N PHE A 28 -1.99 29.32 -9.28
CA PHE A 28 -1.79 30.69 -8.82
C PHE A 28 -0.83 31.46 -9.74
N ARG A 29 0.29 30.86 -10.16
CA ARG A 29 1.20 31.47 -11.16
C ARG A 29 0.48 31.81 -12.45
N PHE A 30 -0.35 30.91 -12.97
CA PHE A 30 -1.11 31.15 -14.21
C PHE A 30 -2.11 32.30 -14.05
N ARG A 31 -2.83 32.37 -12.92
CA ARG A 31 -3.74 33.50 -12.63
C ARG A 31 -2.98 34.83 -12.48
N LEU A 32 -1.80 34.78 -11.87
CA LEU A 32 -0.96 35.95 -11.69
C LEU A 32 -0.48 36.50 -13.03
N VAL A 33 0.01 35.64 -13.93
CA VAL A 33 0.41 36.05 -15.29
C VAL A 33 -0.77 36.57 -16.11
N GLN A 34 -1.96 35.98 -15.96
CA GLN A 34 -3.17 36.48 -16.60
C GLN A 34 -3.54 37.89 -16.14
N SER A 35 -3.33 38.20 -14.85
CA SER A 35 -3.61 39.51 -14.26
C SER A 35 -2.48 40.52 -14.50
N LEU A 36 -1.24 40.04 -14.61
CA LEU A 36 -0.02 40.82 -14.77
C LEU A 36 0.85 40.26 -15.91
N PRO A 37 0.50 40.51 -17.19
CA PRO A 37 1.22 39.93 -18.33
C PRO A 37 2.73 40.24 -18.37
N LYS A 38 3.13 41.37 -17.76
CA LYS A 38 4.53 41.83 -17.70
C LYS A 38 5.48 40.86 -17.00
N ILE A 39 4.98 39.98 -16.13
CA ILE A 39 5.82 38.99 -15.42
C ILE A 39 5.92 37.64 -16.14
N SER A 40 5.27 37.48 -17.31
CA SER A 40 5.22 36.20 -18.04
C SER A 40 6.61 35.65 -18.38
N TYR A 41 7.55 36.51 -18.78
CA TYR A 41 8.93 36.09 -19.08
C TYR A 41 9.64 35.54 -17.85
N ALA A 42 9.48 36.16 -16.68
CA ALA A 42 10.08 35.66 -15.43
C ALA A 42 9.45 34.33 -15.01
N GLU A 43 8.13 34.20 -15.16
CA GLU A 43 7.39 32.98 -14.81
C GLU A 43 7.74 31.79 -15.72
N LYS A 44 7.93 32.03 -17.02
CA LYS A 44 8.33 30.99 -17.97
C LYS A 44 9.81 30.59 -17.84
N ALA A 45 10.65 31.48 -17.33
CA ALA A 45 12.09 31.23 -17.13
C ALA A 45 12.40 30.36 -15.89
N VAL A 46 11.48 30.22 -14.94
CA VAL A 46 11.69 29.41 -13.74
C VAL A 46 11.06 28.02 -13.85
N PRO A 47 11.61 27.00 -13.14
CA PRO A 47 11.06 25.65 -13.16
C PRO A 47 9.58 25.61 -12.83
N LEU A 48 8.86 24.71 -13.51
CA LEU A 48 7.46 24.41 -13.24
C LEU A 48 7.36 22.98 -12.69
N TYR A 49 6.74 22.84 -11.53
CA TYR A 49 6.43 21.56 -10.92
C TYR A 49 4.93 21.36 -10.90
N ILE A 50 4.48 20.21 -11.43
CA ILE A 50 3.07 19.80 -11.47
C ILE A 50 2.96 18.46 -10.75
N SER A 51 2.08 18.39 -9.75
CA SER A 51 1.84 17.15 -9.02
C SER A 51 1.03 16.14 -9.85
N LYS A 52 0.02 16.59 -10.58
CA LYS A 52 -0.85 15.74 -11.41
C LYS A 52 -1.33 16.49 -12.65
N LEU A 53 -1.01 15.93 -13.82
CA LEU A 53 -1.56 16.34 -15.11
C LEU A 53 -2.29 15.15 -15.74
N SER A 54 -3.61 15.25 -15.92
CA SER A 54 -4.38 14.17 -16.51
C SER A 54 -5.24 14.66 -17.67
N PHE A 55 -5.22 13.93 -18.78
CA PHE A 55 -6.00 14.21 -19.98
C PHE A 55 -7.14 13.21 -20.14
N SER A 56 -8.27 13.70 -20.67
CA SER A 56 -9.38 12.87 -21.11
C SER A 56 -10.05 13.46 -22.35
N ASP A 57 -11.04 12.76 -22.88
CA ASP A 57 -11.88 13.22 -23.98
C ASP A 57 -12.62 14.52 -23.67
N GLU A 58 -12.92 14.80 -22.39
CA GLU A 58 -13.55 16.05 -21.93
C GLU A 58 -12.58 17.25 -21.84
N GLY A 59 -11.28 17.02 -21.72
CA GLY A 59 -10.30 18.08 -21.48
C GLY A 59 -9.12 17.60 -20.62
N PHE A 60 -8.69 18.39 -19.64
CA PHE A 60 -7.57 18.02 -18.78
C PHE A 60 -7.70 18.56 -17.35
N GLN A 61 -6.97 17.98 -16.42
CA GLN A 61 -6.87 18.43 -15.03
C GLN A 61 -5.41 18.71 -14.69
N LEU A 62 -5.16 19.83 -14.00
CA LEU A 62 -3.84 20.28 -13.57
C LEU A 62 -3.90 20.66 -12.08
N ASP A 63 -3.23 19.90 -11.23
CA ASP A 63 -3.15 20.09 -9.76
C ASP A 63 -4.49 20.42 -9.12
N GLY A 64 -5.49 19.56 -9.35
CA GLY A 64 -6.83 19.71 -8.80
C GLY A 64 -7.77 20.57 -9.64
N THR A 65 -7.26 21.46 -10.50
CA THR A 65 -8.08 22.32 -11.36
C THR A 65 -8.48 21.59 -12.64
N LYS A 66 -9.79 21.41 -12.88
CA LYS A 66 -10.34 20.75 -14.08
C LYS A 66 -10.66 21.77 -15.17
N TYR A 67 -10.15 21.55 -16.38
CA TYR A 67 -10.41 22.31 -17.60
C TYR A 67 -11.20 21.43 -18.57
N ARG A 68 -12.50 21.69 -18.70
CA ARG A 68 -13.40 20.94 -19.57
C ARG A 68 -13.80 21.77 -20.78
N PHE A 69 -13.86 21.12 -21.94
CA PHE A 69 -14.22 21.72 -23.21
C PHE A 69 -15.43 21.00 -23.80
N GLY A 70 -16.43 21.78 -24.23
CA GLY A 70 -17.59 21.24 -24.92
C GLY A 70 -18.12 22.17 -26.00
N VAL A 71 -18.70 21.60 -27.04
CA VAL A 71 -19.47 22.34 -28.05
C VAL A 71 -20.92 22.45 -27.58
N LEU A 72 -21.36 23.67 -27.34
CA LEU A 72 -22.76 24.00 -27.14
C LEU A 72 -23.43 24.17 -28.50
N ARG A 73 -24.70 23.78 -28.58
CA ARG A 73 -25.53 23.92 -29.78
C ARG A 73 -26.82 24.67 -29.45
N GLN A 74 -27.17 25.67 -30.23
CA GLN A 74 -28.41 26.44 -30.10
C GLN A 74 -29.16 26.41 -31.43
N ALA A 75 -30.42 25.98 -31.42
CA ALA A 75 -31.22 25.97 -32.65
C ALA A 75 -31.42 27.40 -33.16
N ARG A 76 -31.27 27.61 -34.48
CA ARG A 76 -31.55 28.91 -35.12
C ARG A 76 -33.04 29.22 -35.10
N ASP A 77 -33.84 28.20 -35.41
CA ASP A 77 -35.29 28.27 -35.47
C ASP A 77 -35.91 27.14 -34.64
N GLY A 78 -37.02 27.45 -33.96
CA GLY A 78 -37.77 26.48 -33.16
C GLY A 78 -37.11 26.05 -31.83
N PRO A 79 -37.71 25.10 -31.11
CA PRO A 79 -37.19 24.62 -29.84
C PRO A 79 -35.93 23.76 -30.05
N THR A 80 -34.90 24.01 -29.25
CA THR A 80 -33.74 23.11 -29.20
C THR A 80 -34.14 21.76 -28.57
N PRO A 81 -33.77 20.62 -29.19
CA PRO A 81 -34.06 19.28 -28.67
C PRO A 81 -33.57 19.09 -27.24
N GLU A 82 -34.25 18.25 -26.46
CA GLU A 82 -33.93 18.05 -25.04
C GLU A 82 -32.57 17.36 -24.86
N THR A 83 -32.17 16.47 -25.78
CA THR A 83 -30.84 15.87 -25.84
C THR A 83 -29.75 16.94 -25.96
N VAL A 84 -29.97 17.95 -26.80
CA VAL A 84 -29.03 19.07 -26.98
C VAL A 84 -29.02 19.99 -25.75
N LYS A 85 -30.18 20.30 -25.17
CA LYS A 85 -30.27 21.05 -23.91
C LYS A 85 -29.56 20.34 -22.76
N SER A 86 -29.70 19.02 -22.67
CA SER A 86 -29.03 18.19 -21.67
C SER A 86 -27.52 18.24 -21.82
N ASP A 87 -26.99 18.11 -23.04
CA ASP A 87 -25.57 18.31 -23.33
C ASP A 87 -25.11 19.73 -22.92
N ASN A 88 -25.88 20.76 -23.30
CA ASN A 88 -25.55 22.15 -22.96
C ASN A 88 -25.52 22.39 -21.43
N ARG A 89 -26.45 21.82 -20.66
CA ARG A 89 -26.46 21.88 -19.19
C ARG A 89 -25.22 21.23 -18.57
N LYS A 90 -24.66 20.21 -19.23
CA LYS A 90 -23.41 19.55 -18.83
C LYS A 90 -22.16 20.30 -19.29
N GLY A 91 -22.31 21.43 -19.98
CA GLY A 91 -21.21 22.26 -20.48
C GLY A 91 -20.84 22.00 -21.94
N GLY A 92 -21.72 21.34 -22.69
CA GLY A 92 -21.56 21.03 -24.10
C GLY A 92 -21.02 19.63 -24.35
N ARG A 93 -21.06 19.20 -25.61
CA ARG A 93 -20.54 17.89 -26.02
C ARG A 93 -19.02 17.94 -26.17
N PRO A 94 -18.24 17.02 -25.60
CA PRO A 94 -16.78 17.07 -25.66
C PRO A 94 -16.18 16.60 -27.00
N ARG A 95 -16.92 16.78 -28.10
CA ARG A 95 -16.52 16.38 -29.46
C ARG A 95 -16.96 17.43 -30.47
N ASP A 96 -16.22 17.50 -31.58
CA ASP A 96 -16.56 18.33 -32.73
C ASP A 96 -17.69 17.69 -33.55
N PHE A 97 -18.38 18.50 -34.34
CA PHE A 97 -19.45 18.05 -35.22
C PHE A 97 -19.08 18.28 -36.69
N ASP A 98 -19.62 17.45 -37.58
CA ASP A 98 -19.58 17.71 -39.01
C ASP A 98 -20.59 18.78 -39.42
N ARG A 99 -20.60 19.13 -40.71
CA ARG A 99 -21.48 20.19 -41.20
C ARG A 99 -22.96 19.82 -41.14
N PHE A 100 -23.30 18.54 -41.01
CA PHE A 100 -24.67 18.04 -40.98
C PHE A 100 -25.18 17.86 -39.54
N GLY A 101 -24.29 17.82 -38.56
CA GLY A 101 -24.61 17.71 -37.13
C GLY A 101 -24.22 16.37 -36.49
N PHE A 102 -23.54 15.48 -37.23
CA PHE A 102 -22.99 14.25 -36.68
C PHE A 102 -21.73 14.52 -35.88
N VAL A 103 -21.47 13.71 -34.86
CA VAL A 103 -20.23 13.77 -34.08
C VAL A 103 -19.07 13.33 -34.96
N LYS A 104 -18.00 14.12 -35.04
CA LYS A 104 -16.76 13.70 -35.71
C LYS A 104 -16.02 12.72 -34.81
N ARG A 105 -15.99 11.44 -35.24
CA ARG A 105 -15.22 10.38 -34.56
C ARG A 105 -13.84 10.13 -35.16
N SER A 106 -13.58 10.58 -36.39
CA SER A 106 -12.24 10.52 -36.97
C SER A 106 -11.36 11.66 -36.45
N PHE A 107 -10.12 11.34 -36.08
CA PHE A 107 -9.11 12.35 -35.84
C PHE A 107 -8.76 13.05 -37.15
N SER A 108 -8.53 14.37 -37.06
CA SER A 108 -7.93 15.12 -38.17
C SER A 108 -6.49 14.66 -38.42
N GLU A 109 -5.86 15.14 -39.49
CA GLU A 109 -4.43 14.90 -39.73
C GLU A 109 -3.63 15.27 -38.47
N LEU A 110 -2.90 14.29 -37.93
CA LEU A 110 -2.03 14.49 -36.77
C LEU A 110 -0.91 15.46 -37.17
N SER A 111 -0.73 16.54 -36.41
CA SER A 111 0.42 17.41 -36.58
C SER A 111 1.66 16.76 -35.93
N PRO A 112 2.88 17.09 -36.40
CA PRO A 112 4.11 16.72 -35.69
C PRO A 112 4.04 17.14 -34.21
N GLY A 113 4.26 16.20 -33.29
CA GLY A 113 4.17 16.43 -31.85
C GLY A 113 2.80 16.16 -31.19
N ASP A 114 1.77 15.81 -31.97
CA ASP A 114 0.48 15.39 -31.41
C ASP A 114 0.56 13.93 -30.91
N LEU A 115 0.04 13.70 -29.70
CA LEU A 115 0.03 12.39 -29.05
C LEU A 115 -1.36 11.75 -29.20
N LEU A 116 -1.45 10.65 -29.97
CA LEU A 116 -2.65 9.84 -30.12
C LEU A 116 -2.63 8.69 -29.10
N ILE A 117 -3.72 8.57 -28.34
CA ILE A 117 -4.03 7.45 -27.47
C ILE A 117 -5.25 6.75 -28.08
N GLN A 118 -5.10 5.50 -28.48
CA GLN A 118 -6.19 4.74 -29.10
C GLN A 118 -6.14 3.28 -28.66
N ASP A 119 -7.32 2.70 -28.48
CA ASP A 119 -7.45 1.28 -28.15
C ASP A 119 -7.09 0.39 -29.35
N TYR A 120 -6.80 -0.87 -29.07
CA TYR A 120 -6.48 -1.88 -30.08
C TYR A 120 -7.58 -2.13 -31.12
N THR A 121 -8.84 -1.86 -30.78
CA THR A 121 -10.00 -2.11 -31.64
C THR A 121 -10.77 -0.82 -31.87
N VAL A 122 -10.58 -0.21 -33.04
CA VAL A 122 -11.41 0.90 -33.49
C VAL A 122 -12.72 0.33 -34.01
N ILE A 123 -13.67 0.06 -33.12
CA ILE A 123 -15.04 -0.24 -33.57
C ILE A 123 -15.62 1.11 -33.98
N ASN A 124 -15.89 1.27 -35.28
CA ASN A 124 -16.56 2.46 -35.80
C ASN A 124 -18.05 2.14 -35.99
N PRO A 125 -18.88 2.22 -34.93
CA PRO A 125 -20.29 1.82 -35.00
C PRO A 125 -21.12 2.69 -35.95
N GLU A 126 -20.62 3.83 -36.40
CA GLU A 126 -21.33 4.73 -37.32
C GLU A 126 -21.43 4.17 -38.75
N ARG A 127 -20.67 3.11 -39.10
CA ARG A 127 -20.87 2.40 -40.36
C ARG A 127 -22.09 1.46 -40.38
N LEU A 128 -22.87 1.36 -39.30
CA LEU A 128 -24.05 0.50 -39.22
C LEU A 128 -25.40 1.22 -39.28
N ILE A 129 -25.45 2.56 -39.21
CA ILE A 129 -26.73 3.30 -39.18
C ILE A 129 -26.92 4.03 -40.51
N THR A 130 -27.90 3.60 -41.32
CA THR A 130 -28.30 4.26 -42.56
C THR A 130 -29.49 5.20 -42.33
N PHE A 131 -29.81 6.04 -43.33
CA PHE A 131 -30.99 6.90 -43.32
C PHE A 131 -32.27 6.08 -43.05
N GLU A 132 -32.44 4.95 -43.73
CA GLU A 132 -33.60 4.07 -43.61
C GLU A 132 -33.69 3.44 -42.22
N SER A 133 -32.55 3.06 -41.63
CA SER A 133 -32.49 2.53 -40.26
C SER A 133 -32.89 3.59 -39.23
N ALA A 134 -32.43 4.83 -39.42
CA ALA A 134 -32.80 5.96 -38.56
C ALA A 134 -34.30 6.31 -38.68
N GLU A 135 -34.84 6.32 -39.90
CA GLU A 135 -36.27 6.52 -40.16
C GLU A 135 -37.12 5.42 -39.52
N ALA A 136 -36.76 4.15 -39.73
CA ALA A 136 -37.45 3.01 -39.14
C ALA A 136 -37.39 3.04 -37.61
N LYS A 137 -36.27 3.51 -37.02
CA LYS A 137 -36.17 3.71 -35.57
C LYS A 137 -37.09 4.84 -35.09
N LEU A 138 -37.12 5.98 -35.79
CA LEU A 138 -38.02 7.09 -35.46
C LEU A 138 -39.50 6.66 -35.47
N VAL A 139 -39.92 5.92 -36.49
CA VAL A 139 -41.30 5.38 -36.58
C VAL A 139 -41.58 4.42 -35.43
N ARG A 140 -40.63 3.54 -35.08
CA ARG A 140 -40.77 2.61 -33.94
C ARG A 140 -40.92 3.35 -32.62
N ASP A 141 -40.05 4.32 -32.35
CA ASP A 141 -40.07 5.09 -31.10
C ASP A 141 -41.36 5.91 -30.96
N ARG A 142 -41.88 6.46 -32.08
CA ARG A 142 -43.16 7.19 -32.09
C ARG A 142 -44.34 6.28 -31.78
N ARG A 143 -44.39 5.08 -32.39
CA ARG A 143 -45.44 4.09 -32.10
C ARG A 143 -45.38 3.64 -30.64
N MET A 144 -44.20 3.30 -30.15
CA MET A 144 -43.99 2.88 -28.76
C MET A 144 -44.49 3.94 -27.77
N LEU A 145 -44.22 5.22 -28.01
CA LEU A 145 -44.71 6.29 -27.15
C LEU A 145 -46.24 6.39 -27.18
N SER A 146 -46.87 6.35 -28.37
CA SER A 146 -48.34 6.37 -28.49
C SER A 146 -49.00 5.17 -27.82
N ASP A 147 -48.38 4.00 -27.87
CA ASP A 147 -48.87 2.79 -27.21
C ASP A 147 -48.81 2.92 -25.68
N LEU A 148 -47.70 3.44 -25.14
CA LEU A 148 -47.56 3.70 -23.71
C LEU A 148 -48.50 4.80 -23.19
N GLU A 149 -48.75 5.84 -23.99
CA GLU A 149 -49.72 6.90 -23.64
C GLU A 149 -51.16 6.37 -23.61
N ARG A 150 -51.49 5.43 -24.50
CA ARG A 150 -52.78 4.72 -24.47
C ARG A 150 -52.88 3.78 -23.26
N GLU A 151 -51.84 3.00 -22.97
CA GLU A 151 -51.77 2.13 -21.78
C GLU A 151 -51.95 2.95 -20.49
N LYS A 152 -51.32 4.14 -20.41
CA LYS A 152 -51.53 5.07 -19.29
C LYS A 152 -52.98 5.51 -19.17
N LEU A 153 -53.64 5.89 -20.26
CA LEU A 153 -55.04 6.30 -20.24
C LEU A 153 -55.96 5.15 -19.81
N GLU A 154 -55.68 3.92 -20.24
CA GLU A 154 -56.41 2.72 -19.80
C GLU A 154 -56.24 2.48 -18.30
N LEU A 155 -55.00 2.58 -17.78
CA LEU A 155 -54.70 2.44 -16.35
C LEU A 155 -55.36 3.53 -15.49
N GLU A 156 -55.43 4.78 -15.97
CA GLU A 156 -56.10 5.88 -15.26
C GLU A 156 -57.63 5.69 -15.16
N ASN A 157 -58.23 4.90 -16.06
CA ASN A 157 -59.66 4.60 -16.07
C ASN A 157 -60.05 3.39 -15.18
N VAL A 158 -59.08 2.64 -14.64
CA VAL A 158 -59.34 1.47 -13.77
C VAL A 158 -59.37 1.89 -12.30
N GLN A 159 -60.46 1.56 -11.60
CA GLN A 159 -60.71 1.95 -10.20
C GLN A 159 -59.76 1.33 -9.15
N GLU A 160 -59.04 0.26 -9.51
CA GLU A 160 -58.11 -0.50 -8.65
C GLU A 160 -56.65 -0.40 -9.11
N ASN A 161 -56.24 0.66 -9.82
CA ASN A 161 -54.85 0.80 -10.23
C ASN A 161 -53.91 1.03 -9.01
N THR A 162 -52.75 0.36 -9.01
CA THR A 162 -51.78 0.54 -7.92
C THR A 162 -50.92 1.78 -8.17
N ALA A 163 -50.45 2.42 -7.09
CA ALA A 163 -49.49 3.53 -7.19
C ALA A 163 -48.19 3.13 -7.92
N GLU A 164 -47.81 1.86 -7.83
CA GLU A 164 -46.60 1.30 -8.45
C GLU A 164 -46.72 1.18 -9.98
N GLU A 165 -47.86 0.74 -10.50
CA GLU A 165 -48.14 0.68 -11.94
C GLU A 165 -48.12 2.07 -12.59
N ASN A 166 -48.70 3.05 -11.91
CA ASN A 166 -48.68 4.45 -12.34
C ASN A 166 -47.26 5.05 -12.36
N VAL A 167 -46.41 4.71 -11.38
CA VAL A 167 -45.01 5.14 -11.37
C VAL A 167 -44.23 4.49 -12.52
N LEU A 168 -44.41 3.19 -12.73
CA LEU A 168 -43.70 2.44 -13.77
C LEU A 168 -44.07 2.91 -15.19
N ILE A 169 -45.36 3.13 -15.47
CA ILE A 169 -45.80 3.60 -16.80
C ILE A 169 -45.31 5.02 -17.10
N ASN A 170 -45.34 5.91 -16.10
CA ASN A 170 -44.80 7.26 -16.26
C ASN A 170 -43.29 7.24 -16.52
N GLU A 171 -42.54 6.34 -15.88
CA GLU A 171 -41.11 6.17 -16.11
C GLU A 171 -40.81 5.60 -17.51
N LYS A 172 -41.61 4.63 -17.98
CA LYS A 172 -41.54 4.13 -19.36
C LYS A 172 -41.83 5.23 -20.38
N ILE A 173 -42.88 6.03 -20.17
CA ILE A 173 -43.22 7.17 -21.03
C ILE A 173 -42.06 8.18 -21.05
N ARG A 174 -41.47 8.49 -19.89
CA ARG A 174 -40.32 9.39 -19.77
C ARG A 174 -39.13 8.87 -20.59
N CYS A 175 -38.80 7.59 -20.45
CA CYS A 175 -37.74 6.95 -21.23
C CYS A 175 -38.03 6.97 -22.74
N SER A 176 -39.26 6.66 -23.15
CA SER A 176 -39.69 6.68 -24.55
C SER A 176 -39.65 8.08 -25.16
N LYS A 177 -40.05 9.12 -24.41
CA LYS A 177 -39.90 10.53 -24.84
C LYS A 177 -38.44 10.91 -25.06
N MET A 178 -37.54 10.48 -24.18
CA MET A 178 -36.10 10.69 -24.35
C MET A 178 -35.54 9.95 -25.58
N SER A 179 -35.97 8.70 -25.82
CA SER A 179 -35.55 7.96 -27.02
C SER A 179 -36.04 8.63 -28.29
N LEU A 180 -37.31 9.07 -28.31
CA LEU A 180 -37.91 9.75 -29.45
C LEU A 180 -37.17 11.05 -29.79
N ASP A 181 -36.86 11.90 -28.80
CA ASP A 181 -36.08 13.13 -29.00
C ASP A 181 -34.69 12.85 -29.61
N VAL A 182 -34.01 11.77 -29.19
CA VAL A 182 -32.73 11.34 -29.79
C VAL A 182 -32.93 10.85 -31.22
N SER A 183 -33.98 10.06 -31.48
CA SER A 183 -34.29 9.55 -32.83
C SER A 183 -34.67 10.66 -33.79
N GLU A 184 -35.44 11.67 -33.35
CA GLU A 184 -35.77 12.87 -34.12
C GLU A 184 -34.53 13.71 -34.42
N PHE A 185 -33.67 13.94 -33.42
CA PHE A 185 -32.41 14.64 -33.60
C PHE A 185 -31.49 13.92 -34.61
N MET A 186 -31.32 12.59 -34.49
CA MET A 186 -30.50 11.81 -35.41
C MET A 186 -31.09 11.80 -36.83
N PHE A 187 -32.40 11.64 -36.96
CA PHE A 187 -33.08 11.70 -38.25
C PHE A 187 -32.91 13.07 -38.93
N GLN A 188 -32.97 14.17 -38.16
CA GLN A 188 -32.70 15.53 -38.68
C GLN A 188 -31.27 15.64 -39.24
N CYS A 189 -30.27 15.05 -38.58
CA CYS A 189 -28.89 15.03 -39.09
C CYS A 189 -28.80 14.28 -40.44
N PHE A 190 -29.48 13.14 -40.56
CA PHE A 190 -29.57 12.37 -41.80
C PHE A 190 -30.33 13.10 -42.91
N GLN A 191 -31.38 13.87 -42.58
CA GLN A 191 -32.06 14.76 -43.54
C GLN A 191 -31.12 15.85 -44.05
N CYS A 192 -30.38 16.51 -43.14
CA CYS A 192 -29.38 17.52 -43.51
C CYS A 192 -28.31 16.93 -44.45
N GLN A 193 -27.85 15.70 -44.19
CA GLN A 193 -26.90 15.00 -45.03
C GLN A 193 -27.48 14.66 -46.42
N ARG A 194 -28.68 14.08 -46.46
CA ARG A 194 -29.37 13.71 -47.71
C ARG A 194 -29.64 14.93 -48.59
N ASP A 195 -30.14 16.00 -47.99
CA ASP A 195 -30.54 17.23 -48.69
C ASP A 195 -29.36 18.20 -48.88
N ASN A 196 -28.19 17.84 -48.34
CA ASN A 196 -26.93 18.58 -48.46
C ASN A 196 -26.94 19.99 -47.82
N ILE A 197 -27.71 20.17 -46.74
CA ILE A 197 -27.92 21.44 -46.04
C ILE A 197 -27.13 21.43 -44.72
N PRO A 198 -26.54 22.56 -44.28
CA PRO A 198 -25.85 22.62 -43.00
C PRO A 198 -26.80 22.42 -41.82
N SER A 199 -26.24 21.91 -40.72
CA SER A 199 -26.94 21.73 -39.46
C SER A 199 -27.65 23.03 -39.01
N PRO A 200 -28.89 22.95 -38.49
CA PRO A 200 -29.69 24.12 -38.12
C PRO A 200 -29.27 24.74 -36.76
N TYR A 201 -28.11 24.34 -36.22
CA TYR A 201 -27.63 24.80 -34.93
C TYR A 201 -26.45 25.76 -35.08
N ASP A 202 -26.47 26.85 -34.33
CA ASP A 202 -25.29 27.65 -34.07
C ASP A 202 -24.48 27.02 -32.94
N MET A 203 -23.16 27.00 -33.13
CA MET A 203 -22.23 26.30 -32.25
C MET A 203 -21.32 27.28 -31.50
N TYR A 204 -21.03 26.94 -30.24
CA TYR A 204 -20.11 27.69 -29.38
C TYR A 204 -19.19 26.71 -28.65
N ILE A 205 -17.90 27.06 -28.53
CA ILE A 205 -17.00 26.33 -27.62
C ILE A 205 -17.18 26.91 -26.23
N GLN A 206 -17.45 26.06 -25.25
CA GLN A 206 -17.42 26.40 -23.84
C GLN A 206 -16.17 25.82 -23.18
N LEU A 207 -15.38 26.68 -22.53
CA LEU A 207 -14.40 26.29 -21.53
C LEU A 207 -15.05 26.38 -20.15
N THR A 208 -14.98 25.31 -19.37
CA THR A 208 -15.37 25.29 -17.96
C THR A 208 -14.17 24.95 -17.11
N LYS A 209 -13.69 25.93 -16.34
CA LYS A 209 -12.61 25.77 -15.37
C LYS A 209 -13.21 25.60 -13.99
N THR A 210 -12.95 24.48 -13.34
CA THR A 210 -13.37 24.20 -11.96
C THR A 210 -12.13 24.10 -11.09
N SER A 211 -11.99 25.02 -10.14
CA SER A 211 -10.88 25.05 -9.18
C SER A 211 -11.10 23.99 -8.09
N SER A 212 -10.05 23.67 -7.33
CA SER A 212 -10.10 22.66 -6.26
C SER A 212 -11.08 23.00 -5.13
N ASP A 213 -11.39 24.28 -4.93
CA ASP A 213 -12.37 24.78 -3.96
C ASP A 213 -13.82 24.72 -4.47
N GLY A 214 -14.03 24.22 -5.70
CA GLY A 214 -15.34 24.16 -6.35
C GLY A 214 -15.71 25.41 -7.14
N THR A 215 -14.89 26.47 -7.15
CA THR A 215 -15.16 27.69 -7.93
C THR A 215 -15.19 27.37 -9.42
N VAL A 216 -16.27 27.75 -10.10
CA VAL A 216 -16.48 27.51 -11.53
C VAL A 216 -16.35 28.81 -12.31
N TYR A 217 -15.50 28.81 -13.34
CA TYR A 217 -15.38 29.86 -14.34
C TYR A 217 -15.77 29.31 -15.71
N ILE A 218 -16.61 30.05 -16.44
CA ILE A 218 -17.12 29.67 -17.75
C ILE A 218 -16.75 30.76 -18.76
N GLU A 219 -16.15 30.34 -19.87
CA GLU A 219 -15.89 31.19 -21.03
C GLU A 219 -16.52 30.54 -22.26
N ARG A 220 -17.15 31.34 -23.13
CA ARG A 220 -17.81 30.87 -24.35
C ARG A 220 -17.35 31.69 -25.54
N VAL A 221 -16.99 31.01 -26.61
CA VAL A 221 -16.59 31.64 -27.87
C VAL A 221 -17.36 31.02 -29.03
N LYS A 222 -17.64 31.80 -30.08
CA LYS A 222 -18.28 31.28 -31.28
C LYS A 222 -17.42 30.18 -31.90
N TYR A 223 -18.04 29.08 -32.33
CA TYR A 223 -17.33 27.95 -32.91
C TYR A 223 -16.78 28.34 -34.30
N GLY A 224 -15.48 28.60 -34.36
CA GLY A 224 -14.73 28.82 -35.60
C GLY A 224 -13.44 27.98 -35.68
N LYS A 225 -13.19 27.17 -34.65
CA LYS A 225 -12.03 26.31 -34.45
C LYS A 225 -12.50 25.01 -33.81
N THR A 226 -11.75 23.94 -34.00
CA THR A 226 -12.04 22.63 -33.39
C THR A 226 -11.78 22.64 -31.88
N LEU A 227 -12.37 21.70 -31.15
CA LEU A 227 -12.04 21.51 -29.74
C LEU A 227 -10.57 21.15 -29.54
N MET A 228 -9.97 20.41 -30.48
CA MET A 228 -8.53 20.09 -30.45
C MET A 228 -7.67 21.35 -30.53
N GLU A 229 -7.96 22.27 -31.45
CA GLU A 229 -7.27 23.56 -31.57
C GLU A 229 -7.44 24.41 -30.30
N ALA A 230 -8.65 24.44 -29.72
CA ALA A 230 -8.92 25.19 -28.48
C ALA A 230 -8.14 24.62 -27.28
N ARG A 231 -8.05 23.29 -27.17
CA ARG A 231 -7.25 22.60 -26.13
C ARG A 231 -5.75 22.88 -26.31
N LYS A 232 -5.24 22.72 -27.54
CA LYS A 232 -3.85 23.00 -27.89
C LYS A 232 -3.49 24.46 -27.58
N TYR A 233 -4.36 25.41 -27.93
CA TYR A 233 -4.19 26.82 -27.60
C TYR A 233 -4.05 27.04 -26.08
N LEU A 234 -4.92 26.44 -25.27
CA LEU A 234 -4.82 26.58 -23.82
C LEU A 234 -3.55 25.93 -23.26
N LEU A 235 -3.18 24.74 -23.75
CA LEU A 235 -1.93 24.07 -23.35
C LEU A 235 -0.70 24.89 -23.72
N CYS A 236 -0.63 25.47 -24.92
CA CYS A 236 0.43 26.40 -25.31
C CYS A 236 0.50 27.62 -24.38
N LYS A 237 -0.65 28.15 -23.96
CA LYS A 237 -0.68 29.29 -23.05
C LYS A 237 -0.16 28.95 -21.65
N LEU A 238 -0.43 27.74 -21.16
CA LEU A 238 -0.07 27.30 -19.80
C LEU A 238 1.36 26.71 -19.71
N LEU A 239 1.73 25.90 -20.70
CA LEU A 239 2.93 25.06 -20.67
C LEU A 239 3.98 25.46 -21.73
N GLY A 240 3.61 26.24 -22.73
CA GLY A 240 4.49 26.63 -23.84
C GLY A 240 5.52 27.72 -23.48
N ASP A 241 6.48 27.91 -24.39
CA ASP A 241 7.58 28.88 -24.33
C ASP A 241 8.44 28.79 -23.06
N ARG A 242 8.64 27.58 -22.54
CA ARG A 242 9.53 27.30 -21.41
C ARG A 242 10.84 26.72 -21.92
N GLN A 243 11.95 27.24 -21.40
CA GLN A 243 13.29 26.74 -21.73
C GLN A 243 13.70 25.53 -20.87
N LEU A 244 13.11 25.42 -19.67
CA LEU A 244 13.37 24.33 -18.74
C LEU A 244 12.29 23.27 -18.85
N ALA A 245 12.68 22.00 -18.74
CA ALA A 245 11.74 20.89 -18.68
C ALA A 245 10.73 21.04 -17.52
N ILE A 246 9.49 20.66 -17.78
CA ILE A 246 8.40 20.70 -16.80
C ILE A 246 8.46 19.42 -15.97
N LYS A 247 8.60 19.55 -14.65
CA LYS A 247 8.63 18.42 -13.74
C LYS A 247 7.20 17.99 -13.41
N ILE A 248 6.87 16.73 -13.70
CA ILE A 248 5.54 16.17 -13.51
C ILE A 248 5.65 14.91 -12.65
N LYS A 249 5.03 14.93 -11.47
CA LYS A 249 4.99 13.74 -10.61
C LYS A 249 4.10 12.63 -11.21
N SER A 250 2.94 12.98 -11.76
CA SER A 250 2.02 12.02 -12.39
C SER A 250 1.40 12.58 -13.66
N LEU A 251 1.61 11.89 -14.79
CA LEU A 251 1.00 12.18 -16.09
C LEU A 251 0.03 11.05 -16.43
N SER A 252 -1.22 11.38 -16.76
CA SER A 252 -2.24 10.37 -17.07
C SER A 252 -3.00 10.66 -18.35
N PHE A 253 -3.28 9.60 -19.12
CA PHE A 253 -4.09 9.65 -20.33
C PHE A 253 -5.27 8.68 -20.20
N TRP A 254 -6.50 9.22 -20.16
CA TRP A 254 -7.72 8.43 -19.97
C TRP A 254 -8.62 8.51 -21.20
N VAL A 255 -8.98 7.36 -21.77
CA VAL A 255 -9.89 7.27 -22.92
C VAL A 255 -11.21 6.64 -22.46
N ASN A 256 -12.31 7.39 -22.55
CA ASN A 256 -13.62 6.92 -22.08
C ASN A 256 -14.48 6.22 -23.14
N LEU A 257 -14.06 6.21 -24.42
CA LEU A 257 -14.87 5.74 -25.54
C LEU A 257 -13.94 5.31 -26.68
N GLY A 258 -14.25 4.20 -27.36
CA GLY A 258 -13.42 3.52 -28.38
C GLY A 258 -13.05 4.32 -29.64
N ASP A 259 -13.25 5.64 -29.61
CA ASP A 259 -12.87 6.58 -30.65
C ASP A 259 -11.44 7.14 -30.42
N GLY A 260 -10.85 7.00 -29.22
CA GLY A 260 -9.48 7.48 -28.87
C GLY A 260 -9.40 8.93 -28.34
N LEU A 261 -8.17 9.41 -28.11
CA LEU A 261 -7.82 10.76 -27.62
C LEU A 261 -6.58 11.32 -28.35
N VAL A 262 -6.65 12.57 -28.81
CA VAL A 262 -5.48 13.30 -29.34
C VAL A 262 -5.14 14.48 -28.44
N ILE A 263 -3.86 14.58 -28.08
CA ILE A 263 -3.32 15.65 -27.24
C ILE A 263 -2.30 16.43 -28.06
N GLY A 264 -2.66 17.66 -28.39
CA GLY A 264 -1.74 18.60 -29.04
C GLY A 264 -0.89 19.32 -28.01
N PHE A 265 0.31 18.80 -27.75
CA PHE A 265 1.27 19.49 -26.90
C PHE A 265 1.90 20.70 -27.61
N PRO A 266 2.42 21.69 -26.86
CA PRO A 266 3.23 22.76 -27.43
C PRO A 266 4.47 22.19 -28.14
N GLU A 267 4.85 22.80 -29.26
CA GLU A 267 6.06 22.39 -29.99
C GLU A 267 7.31 22.52 -29.12
N GLY A 268 8.20 21.53 -29.19
CA GLY A 268 9.44 21.50 -28.43
C GLY A 268 9.30 21.26 -26.92
N ILE A 269 8.10 20.91 -26.42
CA ILE A 269 7.91 20.65 -25.00
C ILE A 269 8.81 19.52 -24.50
N LYS A 270 9.33 19.69 -23.28
CA LYS A 270 10.09 18.67 -22.56
C LYS A 270 9.52 18.43 -21.17
N LEU A 271 9.20 17.18 -20.89
CA LEU A 271 8.57 16.72 -19.65
C LEU A 271 9.51 15.78 -18.88
N ASP A 272 9.67 16.06 -17.59
CA ASP A 272 10.38 15.23 -16.64
C ASP A 272 9.34 14.49 -15.78
N VAL A 273 8.94 13.29 -16.22
CA VAL A 273 7.83 12.51 -15.66
C VAL A 273 8.32 11.40 -14.74
N GLN A 274 7.70 11.24 -13.57
CA GLN A 274 7.99 10.14 -12.63
C GLN A 274 7.03 8.96 -12.80
N LYS A 275 5.71 9.22 -12.77
CA LYS A 275 4.65 8.23 -12.97
C LYS A 275 3.90 8.51 -14.27
N LEU A 276 3.72 7.48 -15.09
CA LEU A 276 2.90 7.52 -16.30
C LEU A 276 1.72 6.56 -16.14
N THR A 277 0.50 7.05 -16.35
CA THR A 277 -0.71 6.24 -16.45
C THR A 277 -1.30 6.37 -17.85
N THR A 278 -1.66 5.26 -18.49
CA THR A 278 -2.22 5.31 -19.84
C THR A 278 -3.32 4.28 -20.10
N SER A 279 -4.38 4.74 -20.77
CA SER A 279 -5.27 3.90 -21.57
C SER A 279 -4.74 3.68 -22.99
N GLY A 280 -5.40 2.84 -23.77
CA GLY A 280 -5.05 2.55 -25.16
C GLY A 280 -3.90 1.55 -25.32
N ASN A 281 -3.40 1.44 -26.55
CA ASN A 281 -2.25 0.60 -26.89
C ASN A 281 -0.98 1.13 -26.20
N VAL A 282 -0.55 0.46 -25.13
CA VAL A 282 0.56 0.87 -24.27
C VAL A 282 1.84 1.10 -25.07
N SER A 283 2.20 0.15 -25.95
CA SER A 283 3.41 0.26 -26.77
C SER A 283 3.43 1.50 -27.67
N GLU A 284 2.31 1.81 -28.34
CA GLU A 284 2.20 2.99 -29.20
C GLU A 284 2.20 4.29 -28.38
N VAL A 285 1.54 4.31 -27.23
CA VAL A 285 1.55 5.48 -26.35
C VAL A 285 2.96 5.77 -25.84
N LEU A 286 3.68 4.75 -25.37
CA LEU A 286 5.05 4.89 -24.87
C LEU A 286 5.98 5.45 -25.95
N LYS A 287 5.92 4.87 -27.16
CA LYS A 287 6.69 5.34 -28.33
C LYS A 287 6.43 6.82 -28.65
N ARG A 288 5.18 7.28 -28.55
CA ARG A 288 4.85 8.70 -28.79
C ARG A 288 5.27 9.59 -27.62
N ALA A 289 5.05 9.13 -26.39
CA ALA A 289 5.41 9.86 -25.18
C ALA A 289 6.93 10.11 -25.09
N GLU A 290 7.78 9.20 -25.58
CA GLU A 290 9.24 9.38 -25.64
C GLU A 290 9.65 10.69 -26.32
N THR A 291 8.92 11.14 -27.34
CA THR A 291 9.25 12.35 -28.10
C THR A 291 9.17 13.64 -27.26
N ILE A 292 8.32 13.64 -26.23
CA ILE A 292 8.07 14.79 -25.35
C ILE A 292 8.79 14.68 -24.00
N MET A 293 9.56 13.60 -23.76
CA MET A 293 10.33 13.44 -22.52
C MET A 293 11.65 14.20 -22.58
N GLU A 294 12.05 14.75 -21.43
CA GLU A 294 13.39 15.32 -21.21
C GLU A 294 14.47 14.23 -21.19
N HIS A 295 14.15 13.09 -20.57
CA HIS A 295 15.03 11.94 -20.48
C HIS A 295 14.34 10.69 -21.05
N PRO A 296 14.28 10.52 -22.39
CA PRO A 296 13.53 9.44 -23.03
C PRO A 296 13.94 8.04 -22.57
N ASN A 297 15.21 7.84 -22.23
CA ASN A 297 15.75 6.53 -21.81
C ASN A 297 15.61 6.26 -20.30
N ARG A 298 15.20 7.26 -19.50
CA ARG A 298 15.05 7.04 -18.06
C ARG A 298 13.81 6.17 -17.80
N PRO A 299 13.89 5.15 -16.92
CA PRO A 299 12.73 4.37 -16.53
C PRO A 299 11.71 5.19 -15.73
N PHE A 300 10.44 4.80 -15.80
CA PHE A 300 9.41 5.35 -14.92
C PHE A 300 9.51 4.70 -13.54
N VAL A 301 9.26 5.49 -12.49
CA VAL A 301 9.09 4.96 -11.13
C VAL A 301 7.83 4.08 -11.08
N CYS A 302 6.79 4.50 -11.79
CA CYS A 302 5.56 3.72 -11.93
C CYS A 302 4.99 3.89 -13.34
N LEU A 303 4.74 2.76 -13.99
CA LEU A 303 3.96 2.69 -15.21
C LEU A 303 2.63 2.01 -14.89
N GLU A 304 1.53 2.67 -15.23
CA GLU A 304 0.19 2.21 -14.95
C GLU A 304 -0.65 2.10 -16.23
N SER A 305 -1.42 1.03 -16.39
CA SER A 305 -2.32 0.86 -17.55
C SER A 305 -3.61 0.11 -17.21
N ASP A 306 -4.71 0.53 -17.85
CA ASP A 306 -6.04 -0.09 -17.74
C ASP A 306 -6.41 -1.00 -18.94
N THR A 307 -5.50 -1.11 -19.91
CA THR A 307 -5.74 -1.71 -21.25
C THR A 307 -4.58 -2.60 -21.68
N PHE A 308 -3.76 -3.01 -20.72
CA PHE A 308 -2.55 -3.80 -20.90
C PHE A 308 -2.82 -5.17 -21.52
N LYS A 309 -2.00 -5.57 -22.51
CA LYS A 309 -1.99 -6.90 -23.12
C LYS A 309 -0.70 -7.64 -22.83
N SER A 310 -0.71 -8.97 -22.95
CA SER A 310 0.50 -9.79 -22.74
C SER A 310 1.66 -9.39 -23.65
N GLU A 311 1.39 -8.95 -24.89
CA GLU A 311 2.42 -8.46 -25.82
C GLU A 311 3.17 -7.22 -25.30
N ASP A 312 2.52 -6.38 -24.49
CA ASP A 312 3.12 -5.17 -23.91
C ASP A 312 4.23 -5.50 -22.89
N ALA A 313 4.24 -6.72 -22.32
CA ALA A 313 5.26 -7.19 -21.37
C ALA A 313 6.69 -7.23 -21.98
N GLN A 314 6.79 -7.27 -23.31
CA GLN A 314 8.05 -7.26 -24.03
C GLN A 314 8.57 -5.84 -24.32
N ASN A 315 7.77 -4.81 -24.07
CA ASN A 315 8.19 -3.43 -24.28
C ASN A 315 9.30 -3.04 -23.27
N PRO A 316 10.46 -2.52 -23.72
CA PRO A 316 11.56 -2.16 -22.82
C PRO A 316 11.16 -1.22 -21.68
N LYS A 317 10.31 -0.23 -21.97
CA LYS A 317 9.83 0.74 -20.97
C LYS A 317 8.91 0.13 -19.92
N VAL A 318 8.16 -0.90 -20.28
CA VAL A 318 7.37 -1.68 -19.32
C VAL A 318 8.32 -2.44 -18.41
N ARG A 319 9.31 -3.13 -18.98
CA ARG A 319 10.27 -3.98 -18.25
C ARG A 319 11.18 -3.17 -17.32
N GLU A 320 11.59 -1.98 -17.73
CA GLU A 320 12.50 -1.12 -16.99
C GLU A 320 11.82 -0.39 -15.82
N ALA A 321 10.49 -0.27 -15.82
CA ALA A 321 9.77 0.45 -14.77
C ALA A 321 9.96 -0.22 -13.39
N GLU A 322 10.10 0.57 -12.32
CA GLU A 322 10.23 -0.01 -10.98
C GLU A 322 8.92 -0.69 -10.53
N THR A 323 7.80 0.02 -10.72
CA THR A 323 6.45 -0.47 -10.42
C THR A 323 5.61 -0.58 -11.70
N LEU A 324 5.04 -1.76 -11.95
CA LEU A 324 4.02 -1.98 -12.98
C LEU A 324 2.65 -2.11 -12.31
N ALA A 325 1.74 -1.19 -12.61
CA ALA A 325 0.39 -1.18 -12.06
C ALA A 325 -0.66 -1.42 -13.16
N LEU A 326 -1.47 -2.45 -13.02
CA LEU A 326 -2.45 -2.86 -14.01
C LEU A 326 -3.85 -2.81 -13.43
N LEU A 327 -4.75 -2.09 -14.11
CA LEU A 327 -6.13 -1.86 -13.67
C LEU A 327 -7.11 -2.55 -14.63
N ASN A 328 -8.21 -3.11 -14.11
CA ASN A 328 -9.31 -3.65 -14.93
C ASN A 328 -8.89 -4.69 -15.98
N ILE A 329 -7.79 -5.41 -15.75
CA ILE A 329 -7.27 -6.43 -16.67
C ILE A 329 -7.97 -7.78 -16.42
N TYR A 330 -8.86 -8.18 -17.32
CA TYR A 330 -9.65 -9.42 -17.19
C TYR A 330 -9.19 -10.58 -18.08
N PHE A 331 -8.25 -10.33 -19.01
CA PHE A 331 -7.87 -11.27 -20.06
C PHE A 331 -6.37 -11.57 -20.10
N VAL A 332 -5.62 -11.17 -19.06
CA VAL A 332 -4.18 -11.40 -18.94
C VAL A 332 -3.95 -12.57 -17.99
N ASP A 333 -3.14 -13.53 -18.40
CA ASP A 333 -2.66 -14.59 -17.50
C ASP A 333 -1.62 -14.02 -16.55
N TYR A 334 -1.98 -13.89 -15.27
CA TYR A 334 -1.10 -13.29 -14.28
C TYR A 334 0.12 -14.13 -13.95
N VAL A 335 0.03 -15.46 -14.08
CA VAL A 335 1.18 -16.35 -13.81
C VAL A 335 2.22 -16.12 -14.89
N ALA A 336 1.80 -16.17 -16.16
CA ALA A 336 2.68 -15.88 -17.30
C ALA A 336 3.27 -14.46 -17.21
N LEU A 337 2.43 -13.46 -16.93
CA LEU A 337 2.86 -12.08 -16.75
C LEU A 337 3.94 -11.96 -15.66
N CYS A 338 3.66 -12.47 -14.47
CA CYS A 338 4.56 -12.38 -13.31
C CYS A 338 5.87 -13.14 -13.55
N ARG A 339 5.90 -14.15 -14.42
CA ARG A 339 7.15 -14.79 -14.88
C ARG A 339 7.92 -13.89 -15.83
N GLU A 340 7.25 -13.32 -16.84
CA GLU A 340 7.87 -12.61 -17.94
C GLU A 340 8.46 -11.24 -17.56
N VAL A 341 7.79 -10.47 -16.71
CA VAL A 341 8.17 -9.06 -16.46
C VAL A 341 9.15 -8.92 -15.28
N PRO A 342 10.27 -8.20 -15.39
CA PRO A 342 11.29 -8.13 -14.34
C PRO A 342 11.02 -7.05 -13.27
N ASN A 343 9.84 -6.41 -13.29
CA ASN A 343 9.50 -5.30 -12.40
C ASN A 343 9.55 -5.70 -10.92
N ARG A 344 10.14 -4.84 -10.07
CA ARG A 344 10.28 -5.08 -8.62
C ARG A 344 8.94 -5.07 -7.91
N LYS A 345 8.04 -4.17 -8.30
CA LYS A 345 6.67 -4.15 -7.79
C LYS A 345 5.67 -4.38 -8.90
N ILE A 346 4.75 -5.32 -8.71
CA ILE A 346 3.60 -5.54 -9.59
C ILE A 346 2.33 -5.30 -8.78
N LEU A 347 1.43 -4.47 -9.29
CA LEU A 347 0.15 -4.16 -8.65
C LEU A 347 -0.98 -4.47 -9.62
N ILE A 348 -1.87 -5.37 -9.27
CA ILE A 348 -3.04 -5.74 -10.08
C ILE A 348 -4.30 -5.35 -9.33
N ILE A 349 -5.05 -4.39 -9.88
CA ILE A 349 -6.26 -3.81 -9.27
C ILE A 349 -7.47 -4.13 -10.14
N LEU A 350 -8.56 -4.60 -9.51
CA LEU A 350 -9.84 -4.84 -10.20
C LEU A 350 -9.75 -5.81 -11.40
N GLY A 351 -8.90 -6.83 -11.31
CA GLY A 351 -8.73 -7.84 -12.38
C GLY A 351 -9.63 -9.08 -12.28
N GLN A 352 -9.41 -10.05 -13.19
CA GLN A 352 -9.98 -11.40 -13.17
C GLN A 352 -9.74 -12.11 -11.83
N LEU A 353 -10.72 -12.92 -11.41
CA LEU A 353 -10.59 -13.82 -10.28
C LEU A 353 -9.56 -14.91 -10.60
N VAL A 354 -8.54 -15.00 -9.76
CA VAL A 354 -7.44 -15.97 -9.89
C VAL A 354 -7.76 -17.21 -9.08
N ARG A 355 -7.46 -18.39 -9.63
CA ARG A 355 -7.60 -19.65 -8.90
C ARG A 355 -6.56 -19.71 -7.75
N PRO A 356 -6.91 -20.26 -6.57
CA PRO A 356 -5.97 -20.43 -5.47
C PRO A 356 -4.61 -21.04 -5.85
N ASP A 357 -4.60 -22.09 -6.68
CA ASP A 357 -3.37 -22.77 -7.12
C ASP A 357 -2.43 -21.85 -7.92
N HIS A 358 -2.95 -20.87 -8.65
CA HIS A 358 -2.13 -19.97 -9.47
C HIS A 358 -1.31 -19.02 -8.60
N PHE A 359 -1.79 -18.64 -7.42
CA PHE A 359 -1.01 -17.85 -6.46
C PHE A 359 0.17 -18.66 -5.93
N VAL A 360 -0.01 -19.96 -5.71
CA VAL A 360 1.09 -20.86 -5.30
C VAL A 360 2.16 -20.88 -6.38
N TRP A 361 1.78 -21.00 -7.65
CA TRP A 361 2.73 -20.96 -8.77
C TRP A 361 3.48 -19.63 -8.87
N ILE A 362 2.78 -18.50 -8.69
CA ILE A 362 3.43 -17.17 -8.67
C ILE A 362 4.44 -17.06 -7.52
N ILE A 363 4.13 -17.62 -6.35
CA ILE A 363 5.03 -17.62 -5.20
C ILE A 363 6.22 -18.55 -5.43
N ASP A 364 6.01 -19.76 -5.93
CA ASP A 364 7.08 -20.69 -6.30
C ASP A 364 8.04 -20.02 -7.30
N ASP A 365 7.51 -19.38 -8.35
CA ASP A 365 8.33 -18.64 -9.31
C ASP A 365 9.09 -17.48 -8.67
N LEU A 366 8.46 -16.72 -7.76
CA LEU A 366 9.11 -15.62 -7.04
C LEU A 366 10.30 -16.11 -6.22
N ILE A 367 10.14 -17.24 -5.51
CA ILE A 367 11.18 -17.87 -4.71
C ILE A 367 12.31 -18.38 -5.60
N GLU A 368 11.98 -19.09 -6.68
CA GLU A 368 12.96 -19.77 -7.54
C GLU A 368 13.71 -18.81 -8.46
N THR A 369 13.04 -17.78 -9.01
CA THR A 369 13.56 -16.99 -10.12
C THR A 369 13.86 -15.53 -9.79
N LYS A 370 13.30 -14.98 -8.70
CA LYS A 370 13.27 -13.53 -8.45
C LYS A 370 13.61 -13.10 -7.04
N GLY A 371 14.31 -13.94 -6.26
CA GLY A 371 14.71 -13.78 -4.85
C GLY A 371 15.54 -12.54 -4.47
N THR A 372 15.40 -11.42 -5.17
CA THR A 372 15.87 -10.09 -4.81
C THR A 372 14.99 -9.51 -3.71
N LEU A 373 15.63 -9.17 -2.58
CA LEU A 373 14.99 -8.54 -1.42
C LEU A 373 14.19 -7.28 -1.83
N GLY A 374 12.92 -7.25 -1.42
CA GLY A 374 12.00 -6.15 -1.69
C GLY A 374 11.22 -6.24 -3.01
N THR A 375 11.20 -7.39 -3.69
CA THR A 375 10.20 -7.68 -4.74
C THR A 375 8.83 -7.91 -4.11
N CYS A 376 7.78 -7.28 -4.64
CA CYS A 376 6.44 -7.29 -4.03
C CYS A 376 5.35 -7.34 -5.11
N TYR A 377 4.49 -8.36 -5.05
CA TYR A 377 3.31 -8.45 -5.92
C TYR A 377 2.03 -8.28 -5.10
N GLU A 378 1.18 -7.34 -5.51
CA GLU A 378 -0.03 -6.94 -4.80
C GLU A 378 -1.25 -7.18 -5.69
N PHE A 379 -2.17 -8.03 -5.23
CA PHE A 379 -3.37 -8.43 -5.98
C PHE A 379 -4.64 -7.95 -5.30
N ALA A 380 -5.12 -6.76 -5.68
CA ALA A 380 -6.40 -6.20 -5.23
C ALA A 380 -7.57 -6.69 -6.12
N VAL A 381 -7.71 -8.01 -6.25
CA VAL A 381 -8.71 -8.68 -7.12
C VAL A 381 -9.80 -9.43 -6.35
N LEU A 382 -9.55 -9.80 -5.09
CA LEU A 382 -10.44 -10.63 -4.29
C LEU A 382 -11.50 -9.79 -3.59
N ARG A 383 -12.75 -9.84 -4.09
CA ARG A 383 -13.90 -9.13 -3.51
C ARG A 383 -14.66 -9.91 -2.44
N LYS A 384 -14.33 -11.20 -2.24
CA LYS A 384 -15.03 -12.12 -1.33
C LYS A 384 -14.04 -12.78 -0.38
N GLU A 385 -14.32 -12.68 0.92
CA GLU A 385 -13.52 -13.27 1.99
C GLU A 385 -13.26 -14.76 1.77
N MET A 386 -14.28 -15.57 1.40
CA MET A 386 -14.14 -17.02 1.18
C MET A 386 -13.08 -17.38 0.12
N GLU A 387 -12.89 -16.55 -0.91
CA GLU A 387 -11.89 -16.84 -1.94
C GLU A 387 -10.47 -16.53 -1.45
N ALA A 388 -10.30 -15.47 -0.65
CA ALA A 388 -9.04 -15.20 0.04
C ALA A 388 -8.67 -16.32 1.02
N LYS A 389 -9.65 -16.88 1.74
CA LYS A 389 -9.42 -18.04 2.62
C LYS A 389 -8.89 -19.26 1.87
N LYS A 390 -9.46 -19.58 0.71
CA LYS A 390 -9.00 -20.71 -0.12
C LYS A 390 -7.58 -20.49 -0.65
N VAL A 391 -7.25 -19.27 -1.06
CA VAL A 391 -5.89 -18.90 -1.50
C VAL A 391 -4.89 -19.10 -0.36
N LEU A 392 -5.17 -18.53 0.81
CA LEU A 392 -4.29 -18.66 1.99
C LEU A 392 -4.16 -20.11 2.46
N GLN A 393 -5.25 -20.89 2.44
CA GLN A 393 -5.21 -22.32 2.75
C GLN A 393 -4.28 -23.07 1.79
N ARG A 394 -4.36 -22.78 0.48
CA ARG A 394 -3.55 -23.48 -0.52
C ARG A 394 -2.07 -23.11 -0.44
N ILE A 395 -1.77 -21.85 -0.09
CA ILE A 395 -0.41 -21.39 0.23
C ILE A 395 0.11 -22.12 1.48
N ARG A 396 -0.71 -22.22 2.54
CA ARG A 396 -0.36 -22.95 3.76
C ARG A 396 -0.03 -24.42 3.50
N GLU A 397 -0.84 -25.11 2.68
CA GLU A 397 -0.61 -26.52 2.33
C GLU A 397 0.73 -26.73 1.59
N ARG A 398 1.25 -25.70 0.91
CA ARG A 398 2.53 -25.75 0.21
C ARG A 398 3.71 -25.31 1.07
N PHE A 399 3.52 -24.32 1.93
CA PHE A 399 4.59 -23.68 2.69
C PHE A 399 4.27 -23.73 4.20
N GLU A 400 4.78 -24.76 4.89
CA GLU A 400 4.51 -25.02 6.32
C GLU A 400 4.85 -23.83 7.25
N ASN A 401 5.75 -22.94 6.83
CA ASN A 401 6.24 -21.80 7.61
C ASN A 401 5.69 -20.42 7.15
N ALA A 402 4.73 -20.37 6.22
CA ALA A 402 4.45 -19.14 5.44
C ALA A 402 3.44 -18.15 6.03
N VAL A 403 2.87 -18.38 7.21
CA VAL A 403 2.00 -17.39 7.86
C VAL A 403 2.51 -17.18 9.27
N VAL A 404 2.82 -15.95 9.63
CA VAL A 404 3.03 -15.62 11.04
C VAL A 404 1.67 -15.39 11.66
N GLY A 405 1.39 -16.09 12.76
CA GLY A 405 0.12 -16.00 13.45
C GLY A 405 -0.15 -14.60 14.02
N PRO A 406 -1.40 -14.32 14.42
CA PRO A 406 -1.76 -13.05 15.05
C PRO A 406 -0.90 -12.79 16.30
N ARG A 407 -0.32 -11.59 16.38
CA ARG A 407 0.29 -11.06 17.60
C ARG A 407 -0.69 -10.16 18.33
N TYR A 408 -0.80 -10.35 19.63
CA TYR A 408 -1.53 -9.46 20.53
C TYR A 408 -0.56 -8.49 21.19
N GLU A 409 -0.92 -7.22 21.30
CA GLU A 409 -0.14 -6.19 21.99
C GLU A 409 -1.06 -5.44 22.95
N CYS A 410 -0.56 -5.17 24.15
CA CYS A 410 -1.30 -4.41 25.17
C CYS A 410 -0.64 -3.06 25.36
N ASN A 411 -1.32 -2.02 24.92
CA ASN A 411 -0.84 -0.66 24.98
C ASN A 411 -0.88 -0.14 26.43
N HIS A 412 -0.09 0.88 26.74
CA HIS A 412 -0.04 1.53 28.06
C HIS A 412 -1.40 2.08 28.55
N ASP A 413 -2.37 2.26 27.66
CA ASP A 413 -3.73 2.68 28.00
C ASP A 413 -4.69 1.50 28.30
N GLY A 414 -4.16 0.28 28.38
CA GLY A 414 -4.91 -0.95 28.65
C GLY A 414 -5.67 -1.53 27.45
N GLN A 415 -5.57 -0.90 26.27
CA GLN A 415 -6.20 -1.41 25.05
C GLN A 415 -5.39 -2.54 24.43
N ILE A 416 -6.10 -3.54 23.92
CA ILE A 416 -5.48 -4.69 23.22
C ILE A 416 -5.57 -4.45 21.72
N SER A 417 -4.44 -4.54 21.04
CA SER A 417 -4.34 -4.50 19.58
C SER A 417 -3.90 -5.87 19.06
N VAL A 418 -4.35 -6.24 17.87
CA VAL A 418 -3.93 -7.48 17.18
C VAL A 418 -3.37 -7.10 15.83
N TYR A 419 -2.20 -7.61 15.47
CA TYR A 419 -1.58 -7.37 14.16
C TYR A 419 -0.90 -8.64 13.61
N SER A 420 -0.64 -8.66 12.30
CA SER A 420 0.17 -9.68 11.65
C SER A 420 1.65 -9.32 11.75
N TYR A 421 2.52 -10.29 12.01
CA TYR A 421 3.97 -10.09 12.05
C TYR A 421 4.64 -10.53 10.74
N PRO A 422 5.70 -9.85 10.25
CA PRO A 422 6.24 -8.58 10.73
C PRO A 422 5.21 -7.44 10.64
N ARG A 423 5.28 -6.47 11.55
CA ARG A 423 4.31 -5.37 11.62
C ARG A 423 4.40 -4.54 10.33
N GLU A 424 3.50 -4.81 9.39
CA GLU A 424 3.46 -4.06 8.14
C GLU A 424 3.13 -2.58 8.41
N SER A 425 3.59 -1.69 7.53
CA SER A 425 3.36 -0.23 7.59
C SER A 425 1.87 0.20 7.63
N TRP A 426 0.94 -0.74 7.55
CA TRP A 426 -0.51 -0.54 7.48
C TRP A 426 -1.24 -0.54 8.84
N GLY A 427 -0.57 -0.87 9.95
CA GLY A 427 -1.12 -0.75 11.31
C GLY A 427 -1.93 -1.98 11.78
N ASP A 428 -2.52 -1.88 12.97
CA ASP A 428 -3.18 -3.00 13.67
C ASP A 428 -4.34 -3.60 12.87
N MET A 429 -4.55 -4.92 12.87
CA MET A 429 -5.71 -5.58 12.25
C MET A 429 -6.99 -5.36 13.05
N LEU A 430 -6.91 -5.52 14.38
CA LEU A 430 -8.02 -5.34 15.31
C LEU A 430 -7.60 -4.51 16.53
N LYS A 431 -8.53 -3.73 17.08
CA LYS A 431 -8.41 -3.08 18.38
C LYS A 431 -9.61 -3.35 19.26
N PHE A 432 -9.35 -3.80 20.48
CA PHE A 432 -10.34 -4.01 21.53
C PHE A 432 -10.59 -2.69 22.25
N VAL A 433 -11.84 -2.22 22.23
CA VAL A 433 -12.25 -0.95 22.83
C VAL A 433 -13.40 -1.19 23.82
N GLU A 434 -13.21 -0.79 25.07
CA GLU A 434 -14.27 -0.81 26.06
C GLU A 434 -15.32 0.27 25.76
N ARG A 435 -16.59 -0.11 25.78
CA ARG A 435 -17.71 0.79 25.48
C ARG A 435 -18.01 1.71 26.66
N LYS A 436 -17.67 3.00 26.51
CA LYS A 436 -18.00 4.06 27.49
C LYS A 436 -19.30 4.81 27.17
N GLU A 437 -19.64 4.96 25.88
CA GLU A 437 -20.85 5.67 25.42
C GLU A 437 -21.51 4.96 24.22
N PRO A 438 -22.83 5.12 24.00
CA PRO A 438 -23.51 4.61 22.82
C PRO A 438 -23.21 5.48 21.58
N HIS A 439 -22.52 4.90 20.59
CA HIS A 439 -22.50 5.43 19.22
C HIS A 439 -23.47 4.63 18.36
N ASN A 440 -24.03 5.26 17.32
CA ASN A 440 -25.08 4.69 16.47
C ASN A 440 -24.55 3.99 15.20
N ASP A 441 -23.24 3.83 15.04
CA ASP A 441 -22.61 3.33 13.80
C ASP A 441 -21.92 1.96 13.93
N TYR A 442 -22.35 1.13 14.88
CA TYR A 442 -21.87 -0.25 15.04
C TYR A 442 -22.59 -1.23 14.09
N PHE A 443 -21.88 -2.27 13.68
CA PHE A 443 -22.49 -3.47 13.08
C PHE A 443 -22.16 -4.71 13.91
N GLN A 444 -23.08 -5.66 13.97
CA GLN A 444 -22.94 -6.86 14.81
C GLN A 444 -22.56 -8.07 13.98
N LEU A 445 -21.58 -8.84 14.45
CA LEU A 445 -21.24 -10.13 13.88
C LEU A 445 -21.29 -11.22 14.96
N LYS A 446 -21.77 -12.40 14.57
CA LYS A 446 -21.69 -13.58 15.42
C LYS A 446 -20.34 -14.26 15.19
N VAL A 447 -19.45 -14.16 16.19
CA VAL A 447 -18.11 -14.76 16.17
C VAL A 447 -18.07 -15.87 17.20
N SER A 448 -17.69 -17.09 16.79
CA SER A 448 -17.65 -18.30 17.62
C SER A 448 -18.84 -18.46 18.58
N GLY A 449 -20.04 -18.15 18.09
CA GLY A 449 -21.30 -18.25 18.85
C GLY A 449 -21.72 -17.00 19.62
N GLN A 450 -20.82 -16.04 19.86
CA GLN A 450 -21.07 -14.80 20.59
C GLN A 450 -21.35 -13.64 19.64
N LEU A 451 -22.37 -12.82 19.94
CA LEU A 451 -22.67 -11.62 19.18
C LEU A 451 -21.79 -10.46 19.66
N ILE A 452 -21.00 -9.87 18.76
CA ILE A 452 -19.99 -8.85 19.09
C ILE A 452 -20.20 -7.62 18.20
N ASN A 453 -20.01 -6.42 18.78
CA ASN A 453 -20.14 -5.15 18.06
C ASN A 453 -18.80 -4.76 17.41
N PHE A 454 -18.86 -4.35 16.15
CA PHE A 454 -17.70 -3.91 15.37
C PHE A 454 -17.90 -2.52 14.79
N ARG A 455 -16.79 -1.84 14.51
CA ARG A 455 -16.72 -0.60 13.71
C ARG A 455 -15.47 -0.63 12.84
N ILE A 456 -15.58 -0.14 11.62
CA ILE A 456 -14.41 0.04 10.74
C ILE A 456 -13.80 1.42 11.02
N SER A 457 -12.48 1.49 11.22
CA SER A 457 -11.79 2.78 11.35
C SER A 457 -11.78 3.56 10.02
N GLY A 458 -11.70 4.90 10.08
CA GLY A 458 -11.93 5.80 8.94
C GLY A 458 -11.06 5.59 7.69
N PRO A 459 -11.29 6.40 6.63
CA PRO A 459 -10.89 6.10 5.24
C PRO A 459 -9.37 6.07 4.95
N ILE A 460 -8.52 6.38 5.93
CA ILE A 460 -7.06 6.53 5.74
C ILE A 460 -6.29 5.33 6.31
N LYS A 461 -6.80 4.68 7.38
CA LYS A 461 -6.25 3.44 7.96
C LYS A 461 -7.43 2.55 8.32
N ILE A 462 -7.57 1.43 7.62
CA ILE A 462 -8.73 0.52 7.75
C ILE A 462 -8.34 -0.63 8.68
N PHE A 463 -8.89 -0.64 9.88
CA PHE A 463 -8.81 -1.72 10.86
C PHE A 463 -10.11 -1.85 11.64
N LEU A 464 -10.32 -3.01 12.27
CA LEU A 464 -11.56 -3.31 12.96
C LEU A 464 -11.47 -2.94 14.45
N LYS A 465 -12.40 -2.13 14.93
CA LYS A 465 -12.60 -1.90 16.36
C LYS A 465 -13.66 -2.85 16.89
N VAL A 466 -13.28 -3.66 17.88
CA VAL A 466 -14.14 -4.60 18.59
C VAL A 466 -14.62 -3.93 19.88
N TYR A 467 -15.92 -3.71 20.01
CA TYR A 467 -16.51 -3.06 21.17
C TYR A 467 -17.16 -4.09 22.09
N PHE A 468 -16.87 -3.96 23.39
CA PHE A 468 -17.41 -4.82 24.45
C PHE A 468 -17.73 -4.00 25.70
N HIS A 469 -18.64 -4.52 26.52
CA HIS A 469 -18.84 -4.01 27.88
C HIS A 469 -17.78 -4.58 28.83
N ALA A 470 -17.43 -3.87 29.90
CA ALA A 470 -16.36 -4.26 30.83
C ALA A 470 -16.47 -5.72 31.33
N ASN A 471 -17.68 -6.18 31.61
CA ASN A 471 -18.00 -7.54 32.05
C ASN A 471 -17.90 -8.61 30.94
N GLU A 472 -17.85 -8.21 29.67
CA GLU A 472 -17.77 -9.11 28.51
C GLU A 472 -16.34 -9.26 27.98
N ARG A 473 -15.38 -8.46 28.49
CA ARG A 473 -13.99 -8.35 28.01
C ARG A 473 -13.36 -9.71 27.73
N GLU A 474 -13.34 -10.58 28.74
CA GLU A 474 -12.71 -11.89 28.63
C GLU A 474 -13.42 -12.81 27.62
N SER A 475 -14.76 -12.83 27.63
CA SER A 475 -15.54 -13.64 26.69
C SER A 475 -15.33 -13.21 25.25
N VAL A 476 -15.32 -11.89 25.00
CA VAL A 476 -15.12 -11.31 23.66
C VAL A 476 -13.72 -11.62 23.15
N ILE A 477 -12.67 -11.44 23.96
CA ILE A 477 -11.29 -11.78 23.57
C ILE A 477 -11.18 -13.29 23.26
N LYS A 478 -11.72 -14.16 24.13
CA LYS A 478 -11.73 -15.62 23.90
C LYS A 478 -12.47 -15.99 22.63
N SER A 479 -13.61 -15.35 22.33
CA SER A 479 -14.39 -15.62 21.13
C SER A 479 -13.63 -15.24 19.86
N ILE A 480 -13.00 -14.06 19.82
CA ILE A 480 -12.14 -13.65 18.70
C ILE A 480 -10.95 -14.60 18.55
N HIS A 481 -10.31 -14.99 19.65
CA HIS A 481 -9.19 -15.92 19.63
C HIS A 481 -9.60 -17.32 19.14
N ASN A 482 -10.76 -17.83 19.57
CA ASN A 482 -11.29 -19.10 19.06
C ASN A 482 -11.58 -19.02 17.57
N TYR A 483 -12.10 -17.90 17.08
CA TYR A 483 -12.25 -17.69 15.63
C TYR A 483 -10.90 -17.72 14.92
N PHE A 484 -9.85 -17.15 15.50
CA PHE A 484 -8.50 -17.28 14.95
C PHE A 484 -7.98 -18.71 14.98
N LEU A 485 -8.24 -19.47 16.03
CA LEU A 485 -7.89 -20.90 16.08
C LEU A 485 -8.65 -21.69 15.00
N ASP A 486 -9.93 -21.40 14.78
CA ASP A 486 -10.72 -22.02 13.72
C ASP A 486 -10.21 -21.61 12.33
N PHE A 487 -9.73 -20.37 12.19
CA PHE A 487 -9.32 -19.80 10.91
C PHE A 487 -7.87 -20.15 10.52
N TYR A 488 -6.92 -19.90 11.42
CA TYR A 488 -5.49 -20.14 11.22
C TYR A 488 -5.05 -21.54 11.71
N GLY A 489 -5.85 -22.23 12.52
CA GLY A 489 -5.53 -23.56 13.03
C GLY A 489 -4.60 -23.57 14.24
N ASN A 490 -4.43 -24.74 14.84
CA ASN A 490 -3.66 -24.94 16.07
C ASN A 490 -2.13 -25.02 15.87
N SER A 491 -1.66 -25.20 14.64
CA SER A 491 -0.23 -25.28 14.32
C SER A 491 0.45 -23.92 14.22
N MET A 492 -0.33 -22.83 14.27
CA MET A 492 0.18 -21.46 14.18
C MET A 492 0.67 -20.98 15.54
N GLU A 493 1.76 -20.21 15.54
CA GLU A 493 2.21 -19.54 16.75
C GLU A 493 1.35 -18.30 17.02
N TYR A 494 0.64 -18.29 18.14
CA TYR A 494 -0.02 -17.10 18.65
C TYR A 494 0.86 -16.50 19.73
N GLN A 495 1.18 -15.22 19.59
CA GLN A 495 2.10 -14.54 20.50
C GLN A 495 1.42 -13.35 21.16
N TRP A 496 1.71 -13.13 22.43
CA TRP A 496 1.40 -11.90 23.15
C TRP A 496 2.69 -11.13 23.39
N MET A 497 2.77 -9.91 22.85
CA MET A 497 3.77 -8.92 23.21
C MET A 497 3.25 -8.11 24.41
N ALA A 498 3.81 -8.37 25.58
CA ALA A 498 3.56 -7.53 26.74
C ALA A 498 4.43 -6.25 26.66
N CYS A 499 3.84 -5.11 27.00
CA CYS A 499 4.54 -3.81 27.01
C CYS A 499 4.74 -3.27 28.44
N ASP A 500 4.09 -3.89 29.43
CA ASP A 500 4.14 -3.49 30.84
C ASP A 500 3.90 -4.71 31.77
N TYR A 501 4.14 -4.58 33.07
CA TYR A 501 3.98 -5.63 34.09
C TYR A 501 2.54 -5.77 34.62
N GLN A 502 1.55 -5.12 34.00
CA GLN A 502 0.13 -5.31 34.30
C GLN A 502 -0.47 -6.38 33.36
N PRO A 503 -1.00 -7.51 33.87
CA PRO A 503 -1.56 -8.55 33.00
C PRO A 503 -2.91 -8.11 32.41
N SER A 504 -2.98 -8.04 31.09
CA SER A 504 -4.14 -7.53 30.36
C SER A 504 -4.78 -8.53 29.40
N ILE A 505 -4.15 -9.66 29.08
CA ILE A 505 -4.73 -10.70 28.21
C ILE A 505 -5.23 -11.87 29.07
N PRO A 506 -6.48 -12.33 28.89
CA PRO A 506 -6.97 -13.51 29.58
C PRO A 506 -6.21 -14.78 29.12
N PRO A 507 -6.21 -15.88 29.89
CA PRO A 507 -5.60 -17.13 29.45
C PRO A 507 -6.23 -17.63 28.14
N LEU A 508 -5.42 -17.72 27.08
CA LEU A 508 -5.80 -18.20 25.74
C LEU A 508 -5.04 -19.48 25.36
N ARG A 509 -5.59 -20.28 24.45
CA ARG A 509 -4.99 -21.56 24.02
C ARG A 509 -3.88 -21.32 23.00
N HIS A 510 -2.80 -22.09 23.06
CA HIS A 510 -1.66 -21.98 22.13
C HIS A 510 -1.04 -20.57 22.06
N LEU A 511 -1.23 -19.74 23.09
CA LEU A 511 -0.64 -18.41 23.21
C LEU A 511 0.69 -18.51 23.97
N THR A 512 1.74 -18.00 23.36
CA THR A 512 3.07 -17.81 23.99
C THR A 512 3.28 -16.34 24.28
N ALA A 513 4.02 -16.01 25.35
CA ALA A 513 4.26 -14.62 25.74
C ALA A 513 5.70 -14.19 25.43
N CYS A 514 5.85 -12.97 24.92
CA CYS A 514 7.11 -12.29 24.70
C CYS A 514 7.08 -10.92 25.39
N PHE A 515 8.24 -10.46 25.86
CA PHE A 515 8.39 -9.19 26.55
C PHE A 515 9.66 -8.49 26.09
N ASP A 516 9.55 -7.37 25.38
CA ASP A 516 10.68 -6.83 24.62
C ASP A 516 11.49 -5.74 25.33
N LYS A 517 10.92 -5.03 26.31
CA LYS A 517 11.72 -4.11 27.13
C LYS A 517 10.99 -3.62 28.37
N LEU A 518 11.46 -4.03 29.55
CA LEU A 518 11.09 -3.39 30.82
C LEU A 518 12.31 -2.72 31.44
N ILE A 519 12.17 -1.45 31.81
CA ILE A 519 13.19 -0.72 32.57
C ILE A 519 12.67 -0.53 33.98
N ILE A 520 13.25 -1.27 34.92
CA ILE A 520 12.95 -1.15 36.35
C ILE A 520 13.89 -0.09 36.94
N GLY A 521 13.34 1.07 37.28
CA GLY A 521 14.07 2.20 37.86
C GLY A 521 14.46 2.01 39.33
N PHE A 522 15.23 2.96 39.87
CA PHE A 522 15.79 2.94 41.23
C PHE A 522 14.75 2.87 42.36
N ASP A 523 13.50 3.28 42.11
CA ASP A 523 12.44 3.41 43.11
C ASP A 523 11.40 2.26 43.07
N PHE A 524 11.66 1.18 42.31
CA PHE A 524 10.70 0.07 42.20
C PHE A 524 10.75 -0.85 43.43
N ALA A 525 9.64 -0.90 44.19
CA ALA A 525 9.59 -1.53 45.51
C ALA A 525 8.84 -2.89 45.57
N ASP A 526 8.15 -3.33 44.50
CA ASP A 526 7.23 -4.47 44.57
C ASP A 526 7.67 -5.67 43.70
N SER A 527 8.57 -6.50 44.23
CA SER A 527 8.97 -7.78 43.62
C SER A 527 7.81 -8.77 43.47
N GLU A 528 6.80 -8.72 44.35
CA GLU A 528 5.62 -9.58 44.31
C GLU A 528 4.75 -9.33 43.07
N ILE A 529 4.63 -8.08 42.63
CA ILE A 529 3.89 -7.73 41.40
C ILE A 529 4.57 -8.32 40.18
N LEU A 530 5.91 -8.27 40.14
CA LEU A 530 6.70 -8.80 39.03
C LEU A 530 6.62 -10.34 38.97
N GLU A 531 6.69 -11.03 40.12
CA GLU A 531 6.50 -12.48 40.17
C GLU A 531 5.08 -12.92 39.79
N ASN A 532 4.06 -12.17 40.25
CA ASN A 532 2.68 -12.41 39.86
C ASN A 532 2.48 -12.22 38.35
N PHE A 533 3.15 -11.22 37.75
CA PHE A 533 3.14 -11.01 36.30
C PHE A 533 3.77 -12.19 35.55
N PHE A 534 4.97 -12.64 35.93
CA PHE A 534 5.59 -13.80 35.29
C PHE A 534 4.78 -15.08 35.47
N SER A 535 4.13 -15.24 36.62
CA SER A 535 3.24 -16.37 36.93
C SER A 535 1.91 -16.32 36.19
N SER A 536 1.50 -15.16 35.68
CA SER A 536 0.24 -14.99 34.93
C SER A 536 0.26 -15.68 33.56
N CYS A 537 1.45 -15.99 33.03
CA CYS A 537 1.63 -16.68 31.76
C CYS A 537 2.15 -18.11 31.95
N PRO A 538 1.58 -19.09 31.21
CA PRO A 538 2.02 -20.47 31.31
C PRO A 538 3.39 -20.70 30.64
N VAL A 539 3.70 -20.02 29.53
CA VAL A 539 4.92 -20.21 28.73
C VAL A 539 5.44 -18.87 28.19
N TRP A 540 6.67 -18.52 28.56
CA TRP A 540 7.41 -17.37 28.03
C TRP A 540 8.37 -17.82 26.92
N LYS A 541 8.24 -17.22 25.74
CA LYS A 541 9.14 -17.46 24.61
C LYS A 541 10.36 -16.55 24.68
N HIS A 542 10.17 -15.26 24.98
CA HIS A 542 11.28 -14.32 25.13
C HIS A 542 11.02 -13.26 26.22
N ILE A 543 12.06 -12.90 26.97
CA ILE A 543 12.00 -11.84 28.00
C ILE A 543 13.24 -10.95 27.88
N ASN A 544 13.05 -9.66 27.66
CA ASN A 544 14.09 -8.64 27.62
C ASN A 544 13.85 -7.57 28.69
N MET A 545 14.81 -7.40 29.60
CA MET A 545 14.67 -6.55 30.78
C MET A 545 15.94 -5.83 31.18
N SER A 546 15.77 -4.68 31.81
CA SER A 546 16.81 -3.84 32.39
C SER A 546 16.52 -3.54 33.87
N PHE A 547 17.42 -3.94 34.76
CA PHE A 547 17.38 -3.65 36.19
C PHE A 547 18.32 -2.49 36.53
N ALA A 548 17.79 -1.45 37.17
CA ALA A 548 18.57 -0.37 37.76
C ALA A 548 18.88 -0.57 39.26
N THR A 549 18.18 -1.46 39.97
CA THR A 549 18.33 -1.65 41.43
C THR A 549 19.17 -2.87 41.83
N ILE A 550 19.71 -2.82 43.05
CA ILE A 550 20.43 -3.91 43.74
C ILE A 550 19.40 -4.73 44.49
N THR A 551 19.23 -6.01 44.15
CA THR A 551 18.97 -7.18 45.01
C THR A 551 18.21 -8.25 44.25
N GLU A 552 18.45 -9.51 44.64
CA GLU A 552 17.73 -10.72 44.23
C GLU A 552 16.23 -10.56 44.50
N THR A 553 15.49 -9.95 43.58
CA THR A 553 14.05 -9.70 43.73
C THR A 553 13.18 -10.88 43.30
N LEU A 554 13.72 -11.77 42.45
CA LEU A 554 12.99 -12.90 41.88
C LEU A 554 13.47 -14.22 42.50
N SER A 555 12.49 -15.05 42.87
CA SER A 555 12.69 -16.40 43.37
C SER A 555 13.46 -17.27 42.36
N PRO A 556 14.28 -18.23 42.80
CA PRO A 556 14.89 -19.23 41.93
C PRO A 556 13.89 -19.98 41.04
N GLU A 557 12.65 -20.11 41.50
CA GLU A 557 11.54 -20.77 40.81
C GLU A 557 10.80 -19.86 39.81
N SER A 558 11.21 -18.59 39.67
CA SER A 558 10.56 -17.61 38.81
C SER A 558 10.44 -18.11 37.36
N LYS A 559 9.28 -17.83 36.75
CA LYS A 559 9.00 -18.18 35.35
C LYS A 559 9.91 -17.46 34.37
N LEU A 560 10.60 -16.41 34.79
CA LEU A 560 11.66 -15.77 34.01
C LEU A 560 12.76 -16.75 33.60
N TYR A 561 13.23 -17.56 34.54
CA TYR A 561 14.33 -18.49 34.27
C TYR A 561 13.88 -19.68 33.42
N GLN A 562 12.57 -19.88 33.27
CA GLN A 562 11.97 -20.94 32.46
C GLN A 562 11.64 -20.48 31.03
N ALA A 563 11.85 -19.19 30.70
CA ALA A 563 11.65 -18.68 29.36
C ALA A 563 12.61 -19.32 28.34
N GLU A 564 12.17 -19.48 27.09
CA GLU A 564 13.02 -20.08 26.04
C GLU A 564 14.23 -19.19 25.71
N SER A 565 14.07 -17.86 25.78
CA SER A 565 15.15 -16.91 25.63
C SER A 565 15.05 -15.72 26.58
N VAL A 566 16.19 -15.22 27.07
CA VAL A 566 16.28 -14.02 27.92
C VAL A 566 17.36 -13.05 27.46
N GLN A 567 17.09 -11.76 27.63
CA GLN A 567 18.04 -10.66 27.48
C GLN A 567 17.98 -9.79 28.73
N ILE A 568 19.05 -9.77 29.52
CA ILE A 568 19.03 -9.19 30.87
C ILE A 568 20.15 -8.17 30.98
N TYR A 569 19.77 -6.92 31.25
CA TYR A 569 20.68 -5.82 31.53
C TYR A 569 20.63 -5.48 33.01
N GLN A 570 21.77 -5.53 33.70
CA GLN A 570 21.90 -5.24 35.12
C GLN A 570 22.96 -4.15 35.33
N LEU A 571 22.51 -2.95 35.69
CA LEU A 571 23.36 -1.76 35.77
C LEU A 571 24.28 -1.75 37.00
N ILE A 572 23.93 -2.42 38.10
CA ILE A 572 24.65 -2.34 39.38
C ILE A 572 25.20 -3.71 39.82
N HIS A 573 26.37 -3.68 40.48
CA HIS A 573 27.30 -4.74 40.87
C HIS A 573 26.70 -5.98 41.59
N THR A 574 25.97 -6.84 40.88
CA THR A 574 25.47 -8.15 41.39
C THR A 574 25.80 -9.31 40.45
N VAL A 575 26.02 -10.50 41.00
CA VAL A 575 26.12 -11.76 40.23
C VAL A 575 24.80 -12.02 39.52
N PRO A 576 24.77 -12.26 38.18
CA PRO A 576 23.51 -12.50 37.48
C PRO A 576 22.89 -13.83 37.90
N ALA A 577 21.75 -13.79 38.60
CA ALA A 577 21.01 -14.98 39.02
C ALA A 577 20.64 -15.93 37.85
N ALA A 578 20.54 -15.40 36.63
CA ALA A 578 20.37 -16.20 35.41
C ALA A 578 21.51 -17.22 35.19
N LEU A 579 22.74 -16.93 35.61
CA LEU A 579 23.85 -17.89 35.58
C LEU A 579 23.66 -19.09 36.51
N ARG A 580 22.71 -19.04 37.44
CA ARG A 580 22.43 -20.12 38.39
C ARG A 580 21.14 -20.87 38.07
N TYR A 581 20.12 -20.16 37.61
CA TYR A 581 18.75 -20.68 37.55
C TYR A 581 18.17 -20.83 36.15
N PHE A 582 18.79 -20.26 35.10
CA PHE A 582 18.22 -20.31 33.75
C PHE A 582 18.10 -21.73 33.19
N GLN A 583 16.96 -22.01 32.56
CA GLN A 583 16.58 -23.33 32.02
C GLN A 583 16.20 -23.29 30.53
N GLY A 584 16.31 -22.13 29.88
CA GLY A 584 15.99 -21.94 28.47
C GLY A 584 17.14 -22.29 27.52
N LYS A 585 17.00 -21.83 26.27
CA LYS A 585 17.92 -22.10 25.16
C LYS A 585 18.94 -20.99 24.94
N GLN A 586 18.51 -19.72 24.98
CA GLN A 586 19.36 -18.59 24.59
C GLN A 586 19.34 -17.49 25.64
N ALA A 587 20.50 -17.08 26.14
CA ALA A 587 20.64 -16.01 27.11
C ALA A 587 21.67 -14.96 26.68
N VAL A 588 21.30 -13.69 26.77
CA VAL A 588 22.22 -12.55 26.61
C VAL A 588 22.18 -11.72 27.89
N ILE A 589 23.32 -11.56 28.54
CA ILE A 589 23.40 -10.91 29.86
C ILE A 589 24.43 -9.79 29.81
N GLN A 590 24.04 -8.58 30.20
CA GLN A 590 24.99 -7.50 30.46
C GLN A 590 24.92 -7.16 31.94
N CYS A 591 26.05 -7.21 32.64
CA CYS A 591 26.09 -6.96 34.08
C CYS A 591 27.23 -6.02 34.48
N GLY A 592 27.09 -5.41 35.66
CA GLY A 592 28.13 -4.57 36.25
C GLY A 592 29.39 -5.37 36.62
N VAL A 593 29.26 -6.33 37.53
CA VAL A 593 30.34 -7.20 38.05
C VAL A 593 29.89 -8.65 37.99
N CYS A 594 30.79 -9.53 37.58
CA CYS A 594 30.66 -10.97 37.76
C CYS A 594 32.01 -11.52 38.19
N GLY A 595 32.01 -12.39 39.20
CA GLY A 595 33.23 -13.05 39.66
C GLY A 595 33.64 -14.15 38.70
N ILE A 596 34.95 -14.31 38.49
CA ILE A 596 35.50 -15.48 37.78
C ILE A 596 34.99 -16.80 38.41
N PRO A 597 34.86 -16.95 39.75
CA PRO A 597 34.29 -18.16 40.34
C PRO A 597 32.86 -18.46 39.89
N ASP A 598 32.02 -17.45 39.65
CA ASP A 598 30.64 -17.65 39.20
C ASP A 598 30.59 -18.19 37.76
N LEU A 599 31.49 -17.73 36.89
CA LEU A 599 31.63 -18.25 35.52
C LEU A 599 32.18 -19.69 35.53
N ILE A 600 33.14 -19.98 36.42
CA ILE A 600 33.67 -21.35 36.59
C ILE A 600 32.56 -22.26 37.06
N GLU A 601 31.79 -21.85 38.09
CA GLU A 601 30.64 -22.61 38.60
C GLU A 601 29.62 -22.89 37.49
N PHE A 602 29.30 -21.89 36.65
CA PHE A 602 28.42 -22.08 35.50
C PHE A 602 28.95 -23.17 34.54
N VAL A 603 30.23 -23.10 34.16
CA VAL A 603 30.82 -24.07 33.22
C VAL A 603 30.89 -25.45 33.86
N ASP A 604 31.26 -25.56 35.14
CA ASP A 604 31.34 -26.84 35.85
C ASP A 604 29.98 -27.52 35.99
N ARG A 605 28.92 -26.75 36.31
CA ARG A 605 27.55 -27.27 36.37
C ARG A 605 27.01 -27.69 35.00
N TRP A 606 27.40 -27.00 33.93
CA TRP A 606 27.07 -27.42 32.57
C TRP A 606 27.85 -28.68 32.16
N LYS A 607 29.14 -28.77 32.50
CA LYS A 607 30.02 -29.90 32.18
C LYS A 607 29.63 -31.18 32.91
N SER A 608 29.31 -31.09 34.20
CA SER A 608 28.83 -32.23 34.99
C SER A 608 27.44 -32.70 34.58
N GLY A 609 26.73 -31.90 33.76
CA GLY A 609 25.33 -32.15 33.41
C GLY A 609 24.36 -31.92 34.57
N GLU A 610 24.74 -31.14 35.59
CA GLU A 610 23.85 -30.77 36.70
C GLU A 610 22.78 -29.77 36.26
N ALA A 611 23.13 -28.83 35.37
CA ALA A 611 22.27 -27.73 34.96
C ALA A 611 22.40 -27.38 33.46
N PHE A 612 21.55 -26.46 32.98
CA PHE A 612 21.62 -25.89 31.62
C PHE A 612 21.46 -26.91 30.48
N HIS A 613 20.65 -27.95 30.69
CA HIS A 613 20.42 -29.04 29.73
C HIS A 613 19.94 -28.57 28.35
N LYS A 614 19.10 -27.53 28.30
CA LYS A 614 18.52 -26.97 27.07
C LYS A 614 19.34 -25.82 26.48
N LEU A 615 20.40 -25.38 27.15
CA LEU A 615 21.15 -24.21 26.73
C LEU A 615 21.86 -24.48 25.39
N GLU A 616 21.69 -23.56 24.47
CA GLU A 616 22.27 -23.56 23.12
C GLU A 616 23.25 -22.39 22.95
N TYR A 617 22.97 -21.25 23.60
CA TYR A 617 23.75 -20.03 23.48
C TYR A 617 23.70 -19.18 24.76
N LEU A 618 24.86 -18.77 25.25
CA LEU A 618 25.00 -17.76 26.29
C LEU A 618 26.06 -16.74 25.88
N GLN A 619 25.71 -15.46 25.93
CA GLN A 619 26.66 -14.36 25.80
C GLN A 619 26.53 -13.45 27.01
N MET A 620 27.66 -13.07 27.58
CA MET A 620 27.71 -12.26 28.78
C MET A 620 28.76 -11.16 28.67
N GLU A 621 28.35 -9.92 28.88
CA GLU A 621 29.24 -8.74 28.90
C GLU A 621 29.36 -8.20 30.33
N ILE A 622 30.60 -8.06 30.82
CA ILE A 622 30.92 -7.61 32.18
C ILE A 622 31.53 -6.22 32.11
N ARG A 623 30.85 -5.19 32.61
CA ARG A 623 31.29 -3.80 32.38
C ARG A 623 32.56 -3.40 33.13
N THR A 624 32.80 -3.95 34.32
CA THR A 624 33.80 -3.41 35.26
C THR A 624 35.09 -4.23 35.36
N ASN A 625 35.07 -5.52 35.01
CA ASN A 625 36.21 -6.42 35.14
C ASN A 625 36.57 -7.04 33.78
N GLU A 626 37.86 -7.03 33.44
CA GLU A 626 38.38 -7.90 32.39
C GLU A 626 38.42 -9.35 32.88
N ILE A 627 38.19 -10.30 31.97
CA ILE A 627 38.26 -11.73 32.29
C ILE A 627 39.70 -12.20 32.02
N PRO A 628 40.48 -12.62 33.05
CA PRO A 628 41.82 -13.16 32.86
C PRO A 628 41.77 -14.49 32.10
N GLN A 629 41.87 -14.41 30.78
CA GLN A 629 41.56 -15.50 29.85
C GLN A 629 42.30 -16.80 30.19
N ASN A 630 43.61 -16.76 30.39
CA ASN A 630 44.41 -17.98 30.61
C ASN A 630 44.04 -18.68 31.93
N HIS A 631 43.96 -17.94 33.03
CA HIS A 631 43.61 -18.50 34.34
C HIS A 631 42.20 -19.12 34.34
N PHE A 632 41.26 -18.48 33.64
CA PHE A 632 39.90 -19.01 33.51
C PHE A 632 39.86 -20.29 32.68
N LEU A 633 40.48 -20.31 31.50
CA LEU A 633 40.49 -21.47 30.60
C LEU A 633 41.17 -22.69 31.25
N ASP A 634 42.23 -22.47 32.01
CA ASP A 634 42.90 -23.52 32.79
C ASP A 634 41.98 -24.04 33.91
N ALA A 635 41.27 -23.16 34.62
CA ALA A 635 40.38 -23.54 35.71
C ALA A 635 39.19 -24.39 35.24
N ILE A 636 38.62 -24.09 34.06
CA ILE A 636 37.52 -24.89 33.49
C ILE A 636 37.99 -26.15 32.78
N GLY A 637 39.31 -26.40 32.70
CA GLY A 637 39.89 -27.52 31.96
C GLY A 637 39.51 -27.51 30.48
N ALA A 638 39.65 -26.36 29.82
CA ALA A 638 39.33 -26.21 28.41
C ALA A 638 40.25 -27.08 27.53
N LYS A 639 39.68 -27.65 26.47
CA LYS A 639 40.41 -28.30 25.37
C LYS A 639 40.69 -27.29 24.26
N TYR A 640 41.74 -27.55 23.49
CA TYR A 640 42.28 -26.61 22.50
C TYR A 640 42.29 -27.21 21.09
N ILE A 641 41.84 -26.43 20.12
CA ILE A 641 41.98 -26.69 18.68
C ILE A 641 43.35 -26.21 18.22
N ALA A 642 44.01 -26.95 17.33
CA ALA A 642 45.32 -26.59 16.83
C ALA A 642 45.29 -25.25 16.07
N LEU A 643 46.27 -24.37 16.34
CA LEU A 643 46.32 -23.00 15.79
C LEU A 643 46.38 -22.93 14.26
N ASN A 644 46.78 -24.01 13.59
CA ASN A 644 46.83 -24.13 12.13
C ASN A 644 45.49 -24.53 11.50
N ILE A 645 44.48 -24.86 12.30
CA ILE A 645 43.14 -25.24 11.85
C ILE A 645 42.19 -24.07 12.12
N LYS A 646 41.29 -23.78 11.17
CA LYS A 646 40.26 -22.77 11.38
C LYS A 646 39.11 -23.40 12.19
N PRO A 647 38.78 -22.89 13.38
CA PRO A 647 37.70 -23.47 14.18
C PRO A 647 36.34 -23.19 13.55
N PRO A 648 35.33 -24.05 13.80
CA PRO A 648 33.97 -23.83 13.34
C PRO A 648 33.35 -22.63 14.07
N THR A 649 32.45 -21.94 13.37
CA THR A 649 31.73 -20.79 13.92
C THR A 649 30.35 -21.24 14.39
N HIS A 650 30.08 -21.13 15.70
CA HIS A 650 28.74 -21.37 16.27
C HIS A 650 27.86 -20.14 16.04
N THR A 651 26.72 -20.35 15.41
CA THR A 651 25.73 -19.30 15.13
C THR A 651 24.37 -19.97 14.98
N LEU A 652 23.35 -19.42 15.65
CA LEU A 652 22.00 -19.97 15.66
C LEU A 652 20.98 -18.90 15.30
N PRO A 653 19.83 -19.25 14.71
CA PRO A 653 18.69 -18.35 14.64
C PRO A 653 18.30 -17.86 16.04
N LYS A 654 18.02 -16.57 16.20
CA LYS A 654 17.51 -16.06 17.47
C LYS A 654 16.11 -16.63 17.72
N VAL A 655 15.82 -17.03 18.97
CA VAL A 655 14.47 -17.45 19.40
C VAL A 655 13.45 -16.32 19.21
N HIS A 656 13.88 -15.08 19.37
CA HIS A 656 13.08 -13.88 19.12
C HIS A 656 13.93 -12.78 18.48
N VAL A 657 13.34 -12.06 17.54
CA VAL A 657 13.96 -10.92 16.86
C VAL A 657 13.25 -9.65 17.35
N GLU A 658 14.01 -8.73 17.95
CA GLU A 658 13.47 -7.48 18.51
C GLU A 658 12.76 -6.64 17.43
N ASP A 659 11.53 -6.20 17.73
CA ASP A 659 10.65 -5.44 16.83
C ASP A 659 10.74 -3.92 17.10
N ASP A 660 11.95 -3.43 17.36
CA ASP A 660 12.24 -2.01 17.60
C ASP A 660 12.29 -1.25 16.25
N VAL A 661 11.44 -0.24 16.12
CA VAL A 661 11.35 0.67 14.96
C VAL A 661 12.71 1.28 14.58
N LEU A 662 13.56 1.61 15.54
CA LEU A 662 14.93 2.12 15.32
C LEU A 662 15.84 1.03 14.72
N THR A 663 15.73 -0.21 15.20
CA THR A 663 16.51 -1.35 14.68
C THR A 663 16.10 -1.72 13.26
N MET A 664 14.81 -1.65 12.94
CA MET A 664 14.30 -1.84 11.58
C MET A 664 14.71 -0.70 10.63
N MET A 665 14.73 0.55 11.10
CA MET A 665 15.19 1.71 10.31
C MET A 665 16.70 1.72 10.05
N ALA A 666 17.49 1.08 10.92
CA ALA A 666 18.94 0.98 10.78
C ALA A 666 19.41 -0.03 9.72
N GLY A 667 18.53 -0.92 9.24
CA GLY A 667 18.84 -1.88 8.15
C GLY A 667 19.64 -3.12 8.56
N ASP A 668 20.03 -3.25 9.84
CA ASP A 668 20.85 -4.35 10.37
C ASP A 668 20.05 -5.25 11.34
N VAL A 669 18.94 -5.83 10.89
CA VAL A 669 18.19 -6.81 11.70
C VAL A 669 19.02 -8.10 11.84
N LYS A 670 19.67 -8.28 12.99
CA LYS A 670 20.43 -9.51 13.30
C LYS A 670 19.48 -10.68 13.58
N LEU A 671 19.26 -11.51 12.56
CA LEU A 671 18.42 -12.72 12.63
C LEU A 671 19.08 -13.88 13.39
N ASN A 672 20.40 -13.88 13.47
CA ASN A 672 21.17 -14.91 14.15
C ASN A 672 21.85 -14.35 15.40
N THR A 673 22.25 -15.24 16.32
CA THR A 673 23.10 -14.95 17.45
C THR A 673 24.47 -14.42 16.98
N ASP A 674 25.15 -13.65 17.84
CA ASP A 674 26.49 -13.18 17.49
C ASP A 674 27.44 -14.39 17.37
N PRO A 675 28.27 -14.45 16.30
CA PRO A 675 29.03 -15.63 15.96
C PRO A 675 30.12 -15.93 17.00
N ILE A 676 30.19 -17.18 17.45
CA ILE A 676 31.24 -17.65 18.37
C ILE A 676 32.22 -18.50 17.56
N THR A 677 33.38 -17.93 17.24
CA THR A 677 34.48 -18.65 16.60
C THR A 677 35.60 -18.81 17.63
N SER A 678 35.72 -20.01 18.21
CA SER A 678 36.64 -20.25 19.32
C SER A 678 37.60 -21.41 19.08
N TYR A 679 38.85 -21.23 19.47
CA TYR A 679 39.85 -22.30 19.55
C TYR A 679 39.73 -23.14 20.82
N THR A 680 38.86 -22.74 21.76
CA THR A 680 38.68 -23.41 23.04
C THR A 680 37.28 -23.97 23.19
N TYR A 681 37.20 -25.18 23.72
CA TYR A 681 35.93 -25.86 23.94
C TYR A 681 35.96 -26.73 25.20
N VAL A 682 34.78 -27.05 25.73
CA VAL A 682 34.59 -27.98 26.84
C VAL A 682 33.60 -29.06 26.42
N VAL A 683 33.64 -30.19 27.13
CA VAL A 683 32.81 -31.37 26.85
C VAL A 683 31.97 -31.69 28.08
N ARG A 684 30.68 -31.95 27.86
CA ARG A 684 29.76 -32.37 28.91
C ARG A 684 29.90 -33.87 29.15
N GLU A 685 30.02 -34.26 30.42
CA GLU A 685 30.29 -35.63 30.86
C GLU A 685 29.11 -36.57 30.63
N THR A 686 27.88 -36.05 30.68
CA THR A 686 26.66 -36.88 30.65
C THR A 686 26.24 -37.31 29.25
N ASP A 687 26.48 -36.50 28.22
CA ASP A 687 26.01 -36.72 26.85
C ASP A 687 27.10 -36.52 25.77
N ASN A 688 28.34 -36.28 26.19
CA ASN A 688 29.49 -35.99 25.33
C ASN A 688 29.32 -34.76 24.42
N ARG A 689 28.37 -33.86 24.71
CA ARG A 689 28.16 -32.65 23.90
C ARG A 689 29.27 -31.64 24.09
N VAL A 690 29.56 -30.90 23.02
CA VAL A 690 30.60 -29.86 23.01
C VAL A 690 30.01 -28.47 23.19
N ALA A 691 30.71 -27.62 23.95
CA ALA A 691 30.48 -26.17 23.94
C ALA A 691 31.77 -25.41 23.62
N SER A 692 31.69 -24.50 22.66
CA SER A 692 32.74 -23.53 22.38
C SER A 692 32.72 -22.42 23.42
N VAL A 693 33.89 -22.12 23.99
CA VAL A 693 34.07 -21.08 25.01
C VAL A 693 34.94 -19.99 24.42
N LEU A 694 34.45 -18.75 24.34
CA LEU A 694 35.20 -17.61 23.78
C LEU A 694 35.23 -16.47 24.79
N ILE A 695 36.41 -15.90 24.99
CA ILE A 695 36.61 -14.69 25.80
C ILE A 695 37.22 -13.64 24.90
N GLN A 696 36.56 -12.49 24.80
CA GLN A 696 37.02 -11.32 24.07
C GLN A 696 36.84 -10.09 24.96
N GLU A 697 37.95 -9.51 25.42
CA GLU A 697 37.97 -8.36 26.35
C GLU A 697 37.09 -8.58 27.60
N ARG A 698 35.86 -8.06 27.57
CA ARG A 698 34.87 -8.07 28.65
C ARG A 698 33.70 -9.01 28.38
N THR A 699 33.75 -9.77 27.29
CA THR A 699 32.68 -10.63 26.84
C THR A 699 33.06 -12.10 26.99
N PHE A 700 32.23 -12.85 27.71
CA PHE A 700 32.23 -14.31 27.78
C PHE A 700 31.14 -14.83 26.84
N SER A 701 31.48 -15.77 25.96
CA SER A 701 30.52 -16.41 25.06
C SER A 701 30.65 -17.91 25.12
N PHE A 702 29.51 -18.59 25.13
CA PHE A 702 29.39 -20.02 25.33
C PHE A 702 28.35 -20.58 24.35
N GLY A 703 28.81 -21.29 23.32
CA GLY A 703 27.98 -21.84 22.27
C GLY A 703 27.94 -23.36 22.33
N VAL A 704 26.77 -23.95 22.59
CA VAL A 704 26.59 -25.39 22.73
C VAL A 704 26.23 -25.98 21.36
N TRP A 705 27.00 -26.98 20.93
CA TRP A 705 26.77 -27.70 19.70
C TRP A 705 25.85 -28.89 19.96
N ASP A 706 24.91 -29.12 19.05
CA ASP A 706 24.16 -30.39 19.01
C ASP A 706 25.00 -31.48 18.31
N LYS A 707 26.19 -31.73 18.89
CA LYS A 707 27.21 -32.67 18.40
C LYS A 707 27.99 -33.24 19.58
N THR A 708 28.32 -34.52 19.48
CA THR A 708 29.30 -35.17 20.36
C THR A 708 30.72 -34.64 20.08
N GLU A 709 31.68 -34.90 20.97
CA GLU A 709 33.07 -34.48 20.76
C GLU A 709 33.65 -35.01 19.45
N ASP A 710 33.43 -36.29 19.11
CA ASP A 710 33.94 -36.88 17.88
C ASP A 710 33.32 -36.22 16.63
N GLU A 711 32.02 -35.96 16.65
CA GLU A 711 31.33 -35.26 15.56
C GLU A 711 31.77 -33.81 15.43
N PHE A 712 32.01 -33.12 16.54
CA PHE A 712 32.55 -31.76 16.55
C PHE A 712 33.97 -31.71 15.97
N LEU A 713 34.83 -32.65 16.37
CA LEU A 713 36.19 -32.74 15.86
C LEU A 713 36.22 -33.11 14.37
N SER A 714 35.29 -33.92 13.88
CA SER A 714 35.17 -34.23 12.45
C SER A 714 34.85 -33.00 11.57
N MET A 715 34.37 -31.90 12.16
CA MET A 715 34.16 -30.65 11.43
C MET A 715 35.45 -29.86 11.18
N LEU A 716 36.57 -30.28 11.81
CA LEU A 716 37.87 -29.62 11.73
C LEU A 716 38.77 -30.19 10.62
N ASP A 717 38.35 -31.29 9.98
CA ASP A 717 39.11 -32.03 8.95
C ASP A 717 39.01 -31.44 7.54
#